data_AF-A0A067BZQ0-F1
#
_entry.id   AF-A0A067BZQ0-F1
#
_cell.length_a   1.000
_cell.length_b   1.000
_cell.length_c   1.000
_cell.angle_alpha   90.00
_cell.angle_beta   90.00
_cell.angle_gamma   90.00
#
_symmetry.space_group_name_H-M   'P 1'
#
loop_
_entity.id
_entity.type
_entity.pdbx_description
1 polymer ?
#
loop_
_entity_poly.entity_id
_entity_poly.type
_entity_poly.pdbx_seq_one_letter_code
_entity_poly.pdbx_strand_id
1 'polypeptide(L)'
;MWATLERALTSNESATAKALRRACEEGDAEAARRLLLQASPLDITAADPSTGRVGLHLASMNGYGRVVSALLPLLDDINQRDFKGCTALHLALEHGKDDVARMLLRHVATDVNAADSLGETPLMLACAKGKPDLVNALLACPYIEVLRYNKAGDTALHVAARVGRANCLRLLVRAPGLTDVNCPNLMNGETALMAAHASHYATRALLSHPSIDVNRTDNNGNTAFMVACSYDNMETLQELINAPGLDMNRANHSGLTGYALACQAENPMLAAHLLTLAGIDECHVPTAGGHIALAVASALHRVESVRALLASPDINPNYCDASGMTVLLQMCLNSGSEEIVALFLAIPTIDTSVLDKHGNSCLTLAAQQGHAGLVSLLLGHGTFDVNHSNKDGLSALMIACVANDAAIASLLLQVPTIDLALREKRTQRTALMLASVHNAGAITALLLAHPHLVERNATDHTQATALVLAAQHNARDAVQAFALTSTGIDFAATNAAGDSAFLLAVVHGYMDVARHLLPFIDVNAPHPTTGQTALMLACAQPFPRMIELLLTIPGIAINALDQAGESALLVACRWNNVVALQLLCALPSLDLFVCSKTNAHALEIAATVDNPQVAATLFHRLFTMHMHLALPRELAEMMATFYGPRY
;
A
#
# COMPACT_ATOMS: atom_id res chain seq x y z
N MET A 1 55.92 -13.90 33.15
CA MET A 1 56.28 -13.66 34.56
C MET A 1 55.87 -12.25 35.01
N TRP A 2 56.26 -11.18 34.32
CA TRP A 2 55.76 -9.82 34.62
C TRP A 2 54.24 -9.66 34.40
N ALA A 3 53.70 -10.10 33.25
CA ALA A 3 52.24 -10.07 32.99
C ALA A 3 51.40 -11.03 33.87
N THR A 4 52.04 -12.01 34.52
CA THR A 4 51.39 -12.92 35.49
C THR A 4 51.49 -12.40 36.92
N LEU A 5 52.52 -11.60 37.25
CA LEU A 5 52.63 -10.82 38.49
C LEU A 5 51.64 -9.64 38.52
N GLU A 6 51.43 -8.96 37.39
CA GLU A 6 50.39 -7.94 37.22
C GLU A 6 48.98 -8.50 37.42
N ARG A 7 48.71 -9.72 36.91
CA ARG A 7 47.43 -10.41 37.12
C ARG A 7 47.24 -10.96 38.55
N ALA A 8 48.32 -11.22 39.28
CA ALA A 8 48.26 -11.68 40.67
C ALA A 8 48.17 -10.51 41.68
N LEU A 9 48.67 -9.33 41.33
CA LEU A 9 48.52 -8.10 42.11
C LEU A 9 47.16 -7.40 41.87
N THR A 10 46.48 -7.69 40.77
CA THR A 10 45.15 -7.14 40.45
C THR A 10 43.98 -7.90 41.09
N SER A 11 44.21 -9.07 41.72
CA SER A 11 43.13 -9.85 42.34
C SER A 11 43.02 -9.70 43.87
N ASN A 12 43.94 -8.98 44.52
CA ASN A 12 43.88 -8.74 45.95
C ASN A 12 43.97 -7.24 46.22
N GLU A 13 42.85 -6.57 45.97
CA GLU A 13 42.67 -5.17 46.31
C GLU A 13 43.05 -4.94 47.78
N SER A 14 43.96 -3.98 48.02
CA SER A 14 44.41 -3.64 49.37
C SER A 14 43.22 -3.36 50.28
N ALA A 15 43.23 -3.96 51.49
CA ALA A 15 42.17 -3.71 52.47
C ALA A 15 42.01 -2.22 52.79
N THR A 16 43.11 -1.46 52.72
CA THR A 16 43.14 0.00 52.89
C THR A 16 42.42 0.72 51.74
N ALA A 17 42.64 0.32 50.49
CA ALA A 17 41.93 0.86 49.33
C ALA A 17 40.42 0.63 49.43
N LYS A 18 40.00 -0.58 49.80
CA LYS A 18 38.59 -0.92 49.96
C LYS A 18 37.93 -0.16 51.10
N ALA A 19 38.62 -0.06 52.25
CA ALA A 19 38.14 0.71 53.40
C ALA A 19 38.06 2.21 53.08
N LEU A 20 39.03 2.75 52.34
CA LEU A 20 39.05 4.14 51.93
C LEU A 20 37.90 4.46 50.96
N ARG A 21 37.66 3.62 49.95
CA ARG A 21 36.49 3.80 49.05
C ARG A 21 35.18 3.76 49.82
N ARG A 22 35.03 2.84 50.77
CA ARG A 22 33.84 2.76 51.63
C ARG A 22 33.66 4.02 52.47
N ALA A 23 34.72 4.53 53.10
CA ALA A 23 34.66 5.79 53.85
C ALA A 23 34.28 6.98 52.95
N CYS A 24 34.73 6.98 51.69
CA CYS A 24 34.34 7.98 50.70
C CYS A 24 32.88 7.85 50.25
N GLU A 25 32.36 6.63 50.15
CA GLU A 25 30.97 6.33 49.81
C GLU A 25 29.99 6.65 50.95
N GLU A 26 30.40 6.46 52.20
CA GLU A 26 29.60 6.74 53.40
C GLU A 26 29.72 8.20 53.87
N GLY A 27 30.74 8.93 53.40
CA GLY A 27 30.95 10.34 53.74
C GLY A 27 31.65 10.58 55.08
N ASP A 28 32.26 9.54 55.65
CA ASP A 28 33.02 9.65 56.90
C ASP A 28 34.37 10.34 56.65
N ALA A 29 34.36 11.67 56.76
CA ALA A 29 35.53 12.50 56.56
C ALA A 29 36.67 12.21 57.54
N GLU A 30 36.37 11.73 58.75
CA GLU A 30 37.39 11.46 59.76
C GLU A 30 38.04 10.09 59.53
N ALA A 31 37.25 9.08 59.19
CA ALA A 31 37.80 7.79 58.73
C ALA A 31 38.59 7.97 57.44
N ALA A 32 38.09 8.73 56.46
CA ALA A 32 38.81 9.01 55.23
C ALA A 32 40.16 9.69 55.51
N ARG A 33 40.21 10.73 56.36
CA ARG A 33 41.48 11.40 56.74
C ARG A 33 42.46 10.46 57.41
N ARG A 34 42.01 9.63 58.36
CA ARG A 34 42.88 8.65 59.03
C ARG A 34 43.41 7.61 58.06
N LEU A 35 42.58 7.10 57.15
CA LEU A 35 42.98 6.12 56.15
C LEU A 35 43.92 6.74 55.10
N LEU A 36 43.75 8.01 54.73
CA LEU A 36 44.64 8.72 53.81
C LEU A 36 46.06 8.90 54.37
N LEU A 37 46.23 9.00 55.69
CA LEU A 37 47.56 9.02 56.32
C LEU A 37 48.30 7.68 56.23
N GLN A 38 47.56 6.58 56.04
CA GLN A 38 48.08 5.21 55.99
C GLN A 38 48.08 4.63 54.57
N ALA A 39 47.37 5.28 53.65
CA ALA A 39 47.21 4.86 52.26
C ALA A 39 48.49 5.16 51.46
N SER A 40 48.93 4.19 50.67
CA SER A 40 49.89 4.44 49.60
C SER A 40 49.20 5.20 48.46
N PRO A 41 49.95 5.90 47.57
CA PRO A 41 49.34 6.56 46.40
C PRO A 41 48.48 5.62 45.55
N LEU A 42 48.88 4.35 45.42
CA LEU A 42 48.10 3.32 44.71
C LEU A 42 46.75 3.01 45.38
N ASP A 43 46.65 3.11 46.71
CA ASP A 43 45.41 2.86 47.45
C ASP A 43 44.39 3.99 47.23
N ILE A 44 44.86 5.24 47.10
CA ILE A 44 44.01 6.43 46.92
C ILE A 44 43.36 6.41 45.53
N THR A 45 44.09 5.91 44.51
CA THR A 45 43.62 5.80 43.13
C THR A 45 43.05 4.42 42.79
N ALA A 46 42.86 3.54 43.78
CA ALA A 46 42.33 2.20 43.55
C ALA A 46 40.86 2.25 43.13
N ALA A 47 40.59 1.88 41.88
CA ALA A 47 39.25 1.85 41.31
C ALA A 47 38.45 0.62 41.77
N ASP A 48 37.15 0.81 42.01
CA ASP A 48 36.23 -0.30 42.23
C ASP A 48 36.17 -1.21 40.99
N PRO A 49 36.38 -2.53 41.11
CA PRO A 49 36.45 -3.43 39.95
C PRO A 49 35.16 -3.53 39.14
N SER A 50 34.00 -3.20 39.73
CA SER A 50 32.70 -3.34 39.07
C SER A 50 32.26 -2.09 38.33
N THR A 51 32.69 -0.92 38.81
CA THR A 51 32.26 0.39 38.27
C THR A 51 33.39 1.23 37.69
N GLY A 52 34.64 0.90 38.00
CA GLY A 52 35.82 1.72 37.68
C GLY A 52 35.93 2.97 38.57
N ARG A 53 35.14 3.09 39.65
CA ARG A 53 35.07 4.31 40.46
C ARG A 53 36.11 4.31 41.58
N VAL A 54 36.96 5.33 41.61
CA VAL A 54 37.80 5.67 42.77
C VAL A 54 37.05 6.42 43.89
N GLY A 55 37.66 6.58 45.06
CA GLY A 55 37.08 7.28 46.21
C GLY A 55 36.58 8.70 45.89
N LEU A 56 37.30 9.44 45.02
CA LEU A 56 36.86 10.78 44.58
C LEU A 56 35.53 10.75 43.83
N HIS A 57 35.28 9.73 43.00
CA HIS A 57 34.01 9.56 42.29
C HIS A 57 32.84 9.37 43.26
N LEU A 58 33.02 8.47 44.24
CA LEU A 58 31.98 8.13 45.23
C LEU A 58 31.65 9.33 46.11
N ALA A 59 32.68 10.00 46.63
CA ALA A 59 32.51 11.20 47.43
C ALA A 59 31.83 12.33 46.63
N SER A 60 32.17 12.46 45.34
CA SER A 60 31.62 13.52 44.48
C SER A 60 30.18 13.28 44.07
N MET A 61 29.84 12.04 43.74
CA MET A 61 28.48 11.58 43.46
C MET A 61 27.54 11.81 44.65
N ASN A 62 28.00 11.55 45.87
CA ASN A 62 27.19 11.67 47.08
C ASN A 62 27.18 13.09 47.66
N GLY A 63 28.10 13.96 47.24
CA GLY A 63 28.14 15.36 47.66
C GLY A 63 28.97 15.62 48.92
N TYR A 64 29.88 14.73 49.29
CA TYR A 64 30.67 14.84 50.52
C TYR A 64 31.87 15.76 50.35
N GLY A 65 31.61 17.07 50.28
CA GLY A 65 32.65 18.09 50.07
C GLY A 65 33.82 18.03 51.05
N ARG A 66 33.61 17.62 52.31
CA ARG A 66 34.70 17.45 53.29
C ARG A 66 35.66 16.31 52.94
N VAL A 67 35.14 15.22 52.37
CA VAL A 67 35.93 14.09 51.88
C VAL A 67 36.64 14.50 50.59
N VAL A 68 35.92 15.12 49.65
CA VAL A 68 36.50 15.64 48.40
C VAL A 68 37.67 16.58 48.69
N SER A 69 37.51 17.54 49.60
CA SER A 69 38.58 18.47 50.00
C SER A 69 39.78 17.78 50.67
N ALA A 70 39.59 16.61 51.30
CA ALA A 70 40.69 15.83 51.86
C ALA A 70 41.44 15.01 50.80
N LEU A 71 40.74 14.56 49.76
CA LEU A 71 41.30 13.76 48.66
C LEU A 71 42.07 14.60 47.64
N LEU A 72 41.56 15.79 47.27
CA LEU A 72 42.11 16.59 46.16
C LEU A 72 43.63 16.87 46.26
N PRO A 73 44.20 17.24 47.42
CA PRO A 73 45.64 17.53 47.51
C PRO A 73 46.54 16.30 47.35
N LEU A 74 45.98 15.09 47.42
CA LEU A 74 46.71 13.82 47.43
C LEU A 74 46.59 13.04 46.11
N LEU A 75 45.86 13.58 45.13
CA LEU A 75 45.59 12.93 43.86
C LEU A 75 46.44 13.56 42.76
N ASP A 76 47.31 12.74 42.15
CA ASP A 76 48.11 13.15 40.98
C ASP A 76 47.22 13.36 39.74
N ASP A 77 46.17 12.54 39.60
CA ASP A 77 45.16 12.69 38.55
C ASP A 77 43.75 12.69 39.18
N ILE A 78 43.12 13.87 39.19
CA ILE A 78 41.74 14.08 39.64
C ILE A 78 40.69 13.83 38.53
N ASN A 79 41.14 13.65 37.29
CA ASN A 79 40.31 13.46 36.10
C ASN A 79 40.21 11.99 35.66
N GLN A 80 40.55 11.07 36.56
CA GLN A 80 40.32 9.65 36.35
C GLN A 80 38.88 9.40 35.91
N ARG A 81 38.70 8.41 35.04
CA ARG A 81 37.42 8.09 34.42
C ARG A 81 36.91 6.74 34.91
N ASP A 82 35.63 6.68 35.27
CA ASP A 82 34.96 5.41 35.54
C ASP A 82 34.66 4.64 34.24
N PHE A 83 34.03 3.47 34.33
CA PHE A 83 33.71 2.67 33.13
C PHE A 83 32.71 3.33 32.17
N LYS A 84 31.98 4.36 32.63
CA LYS A 84 31.14 5.21 31.77
C LYS A 84 31.89 6.41 31.23
N GLY A 85 33.21 6.50 31.42
CA GLY A 85 34.02 7.64 31.03
C GLY A 85 33.82 8.86 31.93
N CYS A 86 33.04 8.78 33.01
CA CYS A 86 32.70 9.92 33.85
C CYS A 86 33.86 10.26 34.79
N THR A 87 34.19 11.55 34.90
CA THR A 87 35.09 12.07 35.94
C THR A 87 34.30 12.43 37.21
N ALA A 88 35.00 12.74 38.30
CA ALA A 88 34.38 13.23 39.53
C ALA A 88 33.47 14.46 39.30
N LEU A 89 33.85 15.34 38.37
CA LEU A 89 33.04 16.52 37.99
C LEU A 89 31.75 16.11 37.27
N HIS A 90 31.80 15.13 36.36
CA HIS A 90 30.60 14.59 35.71
C HIS A 90 29.62 14.04 36.74
N LEU A 91 30.09 13.21 37.68
CA LEU A 91 29.24 12.61 38.69
C LEU A 91 28.65 13.65 39.66
N ALA A 92 29.42 14.68 40.04
CA ALA A 92 28.91 15.79 40.83
C ALA A 92 27.77 16.52 40.10
N LEU A 93 27.91 16.78 38.79
CA LEU A 93 26.89 17.44 37.97
C LEU A 93 25.67 16.55 37.74
N GLU A 94 25.88 15.28 37.40
CA GLU A 94 24.83 14.29 37.14
C GLU A 94 23.89 14.14 38.35
N HIS A 95 24.46 14.14 39.56
CA HIS A 95 23.76 13.98 40.83
C HIS A 95 23.41 15.30 41.53
N GLY A 96 23.61 16.46 40.87
CA GLY A 96 23.20 17.77 41.37
C GLY A 96 23.94 18.24 42.63
N LYS A 97 25.21 17.85 42.78
CA LYS A 97 26.08 18.19 43.91
C LYS A 97 26.84 19.48 43.63
N ASP A 98 26.10 20.58 43.55
CA ASP A 98 26.59 21.88 43.08
C ASP A 98 27.81 22.39 43.87
N ASP A 99 27.86 22.17 45.18
CA ASP A 99 28.99 22.60 46.03
C ASP A 99 30.26 21.80 45.76
N VAL A 100 30.13 20.50 45.52
CA VAL A 100 31.26 19.67 45.11
C VAL A 100 31.72 20.05 43.71
N ALA A 101 30.79 20.26 42.77
CA ALA A 101 31.14 20.70 41.43
C ALA A 101 31.93 22.02 41.46
N ARG A 102 31.49 23.02 42.24
CA ARG A 102 32.23 24.27 42.46
C ARG A 102 33.61 24.05 43.10
N MET A 103 33.73 23.11 44.04
CA MET A 103 35.00 22.77 44.67
C MET A 103 35.98 22.18 43.65
N LEU A 104 35.52 21.26 42.81
CA LEU A 104 36.31 20.66 41.73
C LEU A 104 36.73 21.72 40.70
N LEU A 105 35.82 22.61 40.28
CA LEU A 105 36.13 23.68 39.31
C LEU A 105 37.18 24.70 39.79
N ARG A 106 37.36 24.85 41.11
CA ARG A 106 38.41 25.71 41.67
C ARG A 106 39.78 25.06 41.65
N HIS A 107 39.85 23.75 41.44
CA HIS A 107 41.11 23.03 41.38
C HIS A 107 41.72 23.18 39.98
N VAL A 108 42.97 23.66 39.90
CA VAL A 108 43.63 24.04 38.64
C VAL A 108 43.78 22.85 37.67
N ALA A 109 43.93 21.64 38.20
CA ALA A 109 44.09 20.43 37.40
C ALA A 109 42.77 19.86 36.84
N THR A 110 41.61 20.47 37.11
CA THR A 110 40.32 19.92 36.69
C THR A 110 40.14 20.08 35.18
N ASP A 111 39.93 18.96 34.48
CA ASP A 111 39.57 18.95 33.07
C ASP A 111 38.08 19.25 32.91
N VAL A 112 37.78 20.51 32.60
CA VAL A 112 36.41 21.00 32.38
C VAL A 112 35.82 20.58 31.02
N ASN A 113 36.63 20.02 30.13
CA ASN A 113 36.24 19.58 28.79
C ASN A 113 36.23 18.05 28.64
N ALA A 114 36.53 17.32 29.72
CA ALA A 114 36.49 15.86 29.75
C ALA A 114 35.15 15.38 29.17
N ALA A 115 35.20 14.34 28.34
CA ALA A 115 34.03 13.78 27.69
C ALA A 115 33.78 12.38 28.22
N ASP A 116 32.54 12.12 28.64
CA ASP A 116 32.12 10.79 29.08
C ASP A 116 31.93 9.81 27.89
N SER A 117 31.41 8.63 28.18
CA SER A 117 31.14 7.60 27.15
C SER A 117 30.06 7.98 26.14
N LEU A 118 29.23 8.98 26.41
CA LEU A 118 28.27 9.57 25.47
C LEU A 118 28.85 10.81 24.77
N GLY A 119 30.08 11.20 25.10
CA GLY A 119 30.69 12.44 24.63
C GLY A 119 30.13 13.68 25.33
N GLU A 120 29.36 13.52 26.41
CA GLU A 120 28.85 14.64 27.20
C GLU A 120 30.01 15.30 27.94
N THR A 121 30.03 16.62 27.90
CA THR A 121 30.97 17.44 28.68
C THR A 121 30.31 17.92 29.97
N PRO A 122 31.08 18.34 31.00
CA PRO A 122 30.55 19.01 32.18
C PRO A 122 29.60 20.17 31.84
N LEU A 123 29.90 20.95 30.79
CA LEU A 123 29.05 22.04 30.32
C LEU A 123 27.69 21.54 29.81
N MET A 124 27.66 20.46 29.03
CA MET A 124 26.41 19.86 28.54
C MET A 124 25.58 19.28 29.69
N LEU A 125 26.21 18.60 30.64
CA LEU A 125 25.51 18.07 31.83
C LEU A 125 24.92 19.20 32.68
N ALA A 126 25.66 20.28 32.94
CA ALA A 126 25.15 21.45 33.65
C ALA A 126 23.96 22.09 32.92
N CYS A 127 24.00 22.11 31.59
CA CYS A 127 22.89 22.55 30.74
C CYS A 127 21.69 21.63 30.87
N ALA A 128 21.84 20.31 30.69
CA ALA A 128 20.74 19.34 30.80
C ALA A 128 20.04 19.42 32.18
N LYS A 129 20.82 19.59 33.25
CA LYS A 129 20.29 19.73 34.62
C LYS A 129 19.69 21.11 34.92
N GLY A 130 19.83 22.08 34.01
CA GLY A 130 19.24 23.41 34.16
C GLY A 130 19.89 24.23 35.28
N LYS A 131 21.21 24.14 35.44
CA LYS A 131 21.98 24.77 36.52
C LYS A 131 22.77 25.98 36.03
N PRO A 132 22.14 27.17 35.89
CA PRO A 132 22.79 28.35 35.30
C PRO A 132 24.04 28.79 36.07
N ASP A 133 24.05 28.67 37.41
CA ASP A 133 25.23 29.05 38.21
C ASP A 133 26.45 28.18 37.90
N LEU A 134 26.25 26.88 37.65
CA LEU A 134 27.33 25.96 37.27
C LEU A 134 27.75 26.16 35.82
N VAL A 135 26.80 26.46 34.92
CA VAL A 135 27.12 26.88 33.55
C VAL A 135 28.01 28.13 33.59
N ASN A 136 27.65 29.14 34.37
CA ASN A 136 28.44 30.36 34.50
C ASN A 136 29.84 30.08 35.10
N ALA A 137 29.93 29.21 36.11
CA ALA A 137 31.20 28.80 36.69
C ALA A 137 32.10 28.07 35.67
N LEU A 138 31.54 27.18 34.85
CA LEU A 138 32.24 26.48 33.78
C LEU A 138 32.70 27.43 32.67
N LEU A 139 31.83 28.35 32.25
CA LEU A 139 32.14 29.35 31.22
C LEU A 139 33.24 30.36 31.66
N ALA A 140 33.44 30.53 32.97
CA ALA A 140 34.50 31.37 33.51
C ALA A 140 35.89 30.67 33.53
N CYS A 141 35.97 29.37 33.20
CA CYS A 141 37.23 28.64 33.19
C CYS A 141 38.10 29.01 31.95
N PRO A 142 39.41 29.27 32.10
CA PRO A 142 40.27 29.84 31.03
C PRO A 142 40.43 29.02 29.74
N TYR A 143 40.02 27.75 29.73
CA TYR A 143 40.20 26.83 28.60
C TYR A 143 38.90 26.09 28.24
N ILE A 144 37.74 26.61 28.64
CA ILE A 144 36.46 25.97 28.35
C ILE A 144 36.19 25.91 26.83
N GLU A 145 35.93 24.72 26.32
CA GLU A 145 35.59 24.48 24.93
C GLU A 145 34.05 24.47 24.78
N VAL A 146 33.47 25.63 24.48
CA VAL A 146 32.00 25.79 24.39
C VAL A 146 31.40 25.02 23.21
N LEU A 147 32.15 24.90 22.10
CA LEU A 147 31.73 24.26 20.86
C LEU A 147 32.26 22.83 20.74
N ARG A 148 31.87 21.98 21.69
CA ARG A 148 32.11 20.53 21.65
C ARG A 148 30.86 19.80 21.22
N TYR A 149 31.03 18.72 20.47
CA TYR A 149 29.93 17.85 20.05
C TYR A 149 29.97 16.54 20.85
N ASN A 150 28.82 16.14 21.39
CA ASN A 150 28.65 14.82 21.97
C ASN A 150 28.47 13.75 20.87
N LYS A 151 28.27 12.48 21.25
CA LYS A 151 28.02 11.40 20.29
C LYS A 151 26.67 11.50 19.58
N ALA A 152 25.72 12.29 20.09
CA ALA A 152 24.49 12.64 19.39
C ALA A 152 24.68 13.82 18.43
N GLY A 153 25.91 14.32 18.27
CA GLY A 153 26.23 15.45 17.40
C GLY A 153 25.78 16.80 17.94
N ASP A 154 25.39 16.90 19.22
CA ASP A 154 24.89 18.11 19.85
C ASP A 154 25.98 18.88 20.58
N THR A 155 25.86 20.21 20.57
CA THR A 155 26.60 21.11 21.47
C THR A 155 25.84 21.37 22.76
N ALA A 156 26.48 22.00 23.75
CA ALA A 156 25.81 22.44 24.97
C ALA A 156 24.60 23.36 24.68
N LEU A 157 24.63 24.12 23.58
CA LEU A 157 23.52 24.97 23.13
C LEU A 157 22.31 24.13 22.69
N HIS A 158 22.54 23.06 21.92
CA HIS A 158 21.50 22.12 21.50
C HIS A 158 20.88 21.38 22.69
N VAL A 159 21.72 20.88 23.62
CA VAL A 159 21.25 20.20 24.83
C VAL A 159 20.39 21.14 25.68
N ALA A 160 20.83 22.38 25.89
CA ALA A 160 20.05 23.37 26.64
C ALA A 160 18.72 23.72 25.94
N ALA A 161 18.72 23.81 24.61
CA ALA A 161 17.52 24.08 23.82
C ALA A 161 16.50 22.94 23.87
N ARG A 162 16.94 21.70 23.61
CA ARG A 162 16.09 20.51 23.60
C ARG A 162 15.40 20.25 24.93
N VAL A 163 16.10 20.53 26.03
CA VAL A 163 15.56 20.36 27.38
C VAL A 163 14.77 21.61 27.85
N GLY A 164 14.80 22.72 27.09
CA GLY A 164 14.04 23.93 27.41
C GLY A 164 14.67 24.81 28.50
N ARG A 165 16.01 24.81 28.65
CA ARG A 165 16.74 25.47 29.74
C ARG A 165 17.09 26.92 29.39
N ALA A 166 16.06 27.77 29.34
CA ALA A 166 16.18 29.17 28.92
C ALA A 166 17.26 29.98 29.65
N ASN A 167 17.43 29.80 30.96
CA ASN A 167 18.46 30.53 31.71
C ASN A 167 19.89 30.08 31.34
N CYS A 168 20.10 28.79 31.08
CA CYS A 168 21.38 28.29 30.59
C CYS A 168 21.66 28.82 29.17
N LEU A 169 20.65 28.84 28.29
CA LEU A 169 20.77 29.41 26.95
C LEU A 169 21.19 30.89 27.00
N ARG A 170 20.58 31.70 27.87
CA ARG A 170 20.95 33.13 28.04
C ARG A 170 22.41 33.33 28.43
N LEU A 171 23.02 32.38 29.12
CA LEU A 171 24.44 32.40 29.45
C LEU A 171 25.29 31.92 28.27
N LEU A 172 24.91 30.80 27.64
CA LEU A 172 25.64 30.21 26.52
C LEU A 172 25.72 31.15 25.31
N VAL A 173 24.62 31.83 24.94
CA VAL A 173 24.62 32.77 23.80
C VAL A 173 25.50 34.00 24.03
N ARG A 174 25.89 34.27 25.27
CA ARG A 174 26.83 35.36 25.63
C ARG A 174 28.24 34.84 25.92
N ALA A 175 28.48 33.53 25.76
CA ALA A 175 29.76 32.94 26.06
C ALA A 175 30.81 33.40 25.01
N PRO A 176 32.00 33.86 25.43
CA PRO A 176 33.01 34.36 24.50
C PRO A 176 33.55 33.29 23.54
N GLY A 177 33.42 32.01 23.89
CA GLY A 177 33.82 30.88 23.04
C GLY A 177 32.76 30.41 22.03
N LEU A 178 31.56 31.00 22.04
CA LEU A 178 30.52 30.66 21.06
C LEU A 178 30.71 31.50 19.80
N THR A 179 31.36 30.94 18.77
CA THR A 179 31.61 31.63 17.50
C THR A 179 30.44 31.59 16.53
N ASP A 180 29.55 30.60 16.64
CA ASP A 180 28.35 30.46 15.83
C ASP A 180 27.16 29.97 16.67
N VAL A 181 26.17 30.85 16.87
CA VAL A 181 24.90 30.53 17.57
C VAL A 181 23.97 29.65 16.72
N ASN A 182 24.18 29.62 15.40
CA ASN A 182 23.41 28.84 14.44
C ASN A 182 24.14 27.54 14.06
N CYS A 183 25.11 27.12 14.88
CA CYS A 183 25.90 25.93 14.60
C CYS A 183 24.96 24.72 14.40
N PRO A 184 25.08 23.99 13.28
CA PRO A 184 24.31 22.78 13.06
C PRO A 184 24.86 21.65 13.92
N ASN A 185 23.98 20.80 14.42
CA ASN A 185 24.38 19.51 14.99
C ASN A 185 25.01 18.62 13.90
N LEU A 186 25.76 17.59 14.31
CA LEU A 186 26.45 16.69 13.37
C LEU A 186 25.57 15.58 12.79
N MET A 187 24.32 15.42 13.25
CA MET A 187 23.47 14.30 12.84
C MET A 187 22.58 14.63 11.66
N ASN A 188 21.79 15.69 11.77
CA ASN A 188 20.80 16.08 10.77
C ASN A 188 20.88 17.58 10.42
N GLY A 189 21.91 18.28 10.90
CA GLY A 189 22.04 19.71 10.67
C GLY A 189 21.07 20.57 11.49
N GLU A 190 20.38 19.99 12.49
CA GLU A 190 19.46 20.71 13.35
C GLU A 190 20.19 21.81 14.11
N THR A 191 19.59 23.00 14.19
CA THR A 191 20.10 24.12 14.99
C THR A 191 19.51 24.10 16.40
N ALA A 192 20.16 24.80 17.34
CA ALA A 192 19.58 24.98 18.68
C ALA A 192 18.18 25.61 18.66
N LEU A 193 17.87 26.48 17.70
CA LEU A 193 16.54 27.08 17.58
C LEU A 193 15.47 26.05 17.19
N MET A 194 15.80 25.09 16.31
CA MET A 194 14.92 23.97 15.97
C MET A 194 14.73 23.03 17.16
N ALA A 195 15.82 22.70 17.86
CA ALA A 195 15.76 21.84 19.06
C ALA A 195 14.88 22.45 20.18
N ALA A 196 14.68 23.76 20.20
CA ALA A 196 13.83 24.46 21.17
C ALA A 196 12.31 24.33 20.90
N HIS A 197 11.86 23.55 19.91
CA HIS A 197 10.45 23.49 19.49
C HIS A 197 9.44 23.25 20.63
N ALA A 198 9.83 22.49 21.66
CA ALA A 198 8.99 22.17 22.81
C ALA A 198 8.93 23.26 23.91
N SER A 199 9.72 24.33 23.80
CA SER A 199 9.83 25.35 24.86
C SER A 199 9.94 26.78 24.32
N HIS A 200 8.83 27.52 24.36
CA HIS A 200 8.80 28.94 23.97
C HIS A 200 9.76 29.82 24.79
N TYR A 201 10.07 29.45 26.05
CA TYR A 201 11.10 30.15 26.83
C TYR A 201 12.50 29.98 26.26
N ALA A 202 12.84 28.78 25.78
CA ALA A 202 14.11 28.50 25.13
C ALA A 202 14.20 29.18 23.76
N THR A 203 13.12 29.09 22.97
CA THR A 203 12.99 29.80 21.69
C THR A 203 13.20 31.30 21.88
N ARG A 204 12.50 31.93 22.83
CA ARG A 204 12.66 33.35 23.16
C ARG A 204 14.07 33.70 23.64
N ALA A 205 14.73 32.81 24.39
CA ALA A 205 16.11 33.02 24.83
C ALA A 205 17.08 33.04 23.63
N LEU A 206 16.91 32.14 22.67
CA LEU A 206 17.72 32.09 21.44
C LEU A 206 17.43 33.27 20.50
N LEU A 207 16.15 33.58 20.28
CA LEU A 207 15.70 34.70 19.46
C LEU A 207 16.18 36.07 19.96
N SER A 208 16.52 36.18 21.26
CA SER A 208 17.09 37.41 21.81
C SER A 208 18.53 37.70 21.38
N HIS A 209 19.21 36.75 20.73
CA HIS A 209 20.57 36.93 20.23
C HIS A 209 20.54 37.57 18.82
N PRO A 210 21.25 38.69 18.56
CA PRO A 210 21.10 39.46 17.33
C PRO A 210 21.59 38.73 16.06
N SER A 211 22.45 37.72 16.20
CA SER A 211 22.98 36.94 15.08
C SER A 211 22.23 35.62 14.82
N ILE A 212 21.09 35.39 15.50
CA ILE A 212 20.28 34.19 15.26
C ILE A 212 19.68 34.27 13.86
N ASP A 213 19.84 33.21 13.07
CA ASP A 213 19.21 33.06 11.77
C ASP A 213 17.96 32.19 11.94
N VAL A 214 16.81 32.85 12.01
CA VAL A 214 15.51 32.19 12.19
C VAL A 214 15.14 31.28 11.00
N ASN A 215 15.74 31.50 9.83
CA ASN A 215 15.47 30.77 8.59
C ASN A 215 16.54 29.73 8.25
N ARG A 216 17.50 29.49 9.15
CA ARG A 216 18.51 28.45 8.97
C ARG A 216 17.80 27.10 8.80
N THR A 217 18.33 26.26 7.91
CA THR A 217 17.74 24.95 7.61
C THR A 217 18.59 23.79 8.08
N ASP A 218 17.92 22.70 8.45
CA ASP A 218 18.54 21.39 8.66
C ASP A 218 18.90 20.71 7.32
N ASN A 219 19.41 19.48 7.37
CA ASN A 219 19.78 18.69 6.18
C ASN A 219 18.58 18.32 5.28
N ASN A 220 17.36 18.40 5.81
CA ASN A 220 16.12 18.17 5.07
C ASN A 220 15.52 19.47 4.53
N GLY A 221 16.14 20.63 4.81
CA GLY A 221 15.63 21.93 4.42
C GLY A 221 14.61 22.52 5.39
N ASN A 222 14.37 21.90 6.55
CA ASN A 222 13.39 22.37 7.53
C ASN A 222 13.94 23.56 8.32
N THR A 223 13.11 24.59 8.53
CA THR A 223 13.38 25.72 9.44
C THR A 223 12.82 25.45 10.84
N ALA A 224 13.17 26.26 11.84
CA ALA A 224 12.56 26.17 13.17
C ALA A 224 11.03 26.38 13.13
N PHE A 225 10.54 27.22 12.23
CA PHE A 225 9.10 27.40 12.00
C PHE A 225 8.41 26.13 11.49
N MET A 226 9.02 25.43 10.53
CA MET A 226 8.51 24.15 10.04
C MET A 226 8.48 23.09 11.14
N VAL A 227 9.54 22.99 11.95
CA VAL A 227 9.58 22.07 13.10
C VAL A 227 8.45 22.41 14.09
N ALA A 228 8.25 23.68 14.42
CA ALA A 228 7.15 24.10 15.29
C ALA A 228 5.76 23.75 14.71
N CYS A 229 5.57 23.87 13.39
CA CYS A 229 4.34 23.49 12.71
C CYS A 229 4.05 21.98 12.78
N SER A 230 5.08 21.13 12.84
CA SER A 230 4.91 19.67 12.94
C SER A 230 4.59 19.19 14.36
N TYR A 231 5.01 19.93 15.40
CA TYR A 231 4.90 19.51 16.81
C TYR A 231 3.82 20.27 17.61
N ASP A 232 2.99 21.08 16.94
CA ASP A 232 1.78 21.68 17.50
C ASP A 232 2.00 22.54 18.76
N ASN A 233 3.14 23.25 18.82
CA ASN A 233 3.45 24.15 19.93
C ASN A 233 3.13 25.61 19.54
N MET A 234 1.90 26.02 19.84
CA MET A 234 1.38 27.36 19.51
C MET A 234 2.18 28.48 20.15
N GLU A 235 2.65 28.32 21.39
CA GLU A 235 3.45 29.35 22.05
C GLU A 235 4.82 29.52 21.37
N THR A 236 5.49 28.41 21.03
CA THR A 236 6.77 28.47 20.30
C THR A 236 6.58 29.05 18.91
N LEU A 237 5.50 28.68 18.22
CA LEU A 237 5.13 29.22 16.92
C LEU A 237 4.95 30.74 17.00
N GLN A 238 4.23 31.24 18.01
CA GLN A 238 4.00 32.68 18.20
C GLN A 238 5.31 33.44 18.45
N GLU A 239 6.26 32.86 19.19
CA GLU A 239 7.59 33.46 19.36
C GLU A 239 8.34 33.57 18.03
N LEU A 240 8.27 32.52 17.19
CA LEU A 240 8.91 32.52 15.88
C LEU A 240 8.26 33.53 14.93
N ILE A 241 6.92 33.60 14.88
CA ILE A 241 6.18 34.58 14.06
C ILE A 241 6.56 36.02 14.42
N ASN A 242 6.79 36.28 15.71
CA ASN A 242 7.21 37.59 16.18
C ASN A 242 8.70 37.89 15.90
N ALA A 243 9.49 36.93 15.42
CA ALA A 243 10.90 37.11 15.13
C ALA A 243 11.10 37.91 13.83
N PRO A 244 11.94 38.95 13.83
CA PRO A 244 12.17 39.76 12.64
C PRO A 244 12.85 38.94 11.54
N GLY A 245 12.33 39.05 10.32
CA GLY A 245 12.90 38.39 9.14
C GLY A 245 12.52 36.93 8.97
N LEU A 246 11.57 36.39 9.75
CA LEU A 246 11.04 35.05 9.52
C LEU A 246 10.44 34.92 8.11
N ASP A 247 10.86 33.89 7.37
CA ASP A 247 10.25 33.45 6.13
C ASP A 247 9.35 32.24 6.42
N MET A 248 8.04 32.49 6.49
CA MET A 248 7.03 31.46 6.76
C MET A 248 6.75 30.55 5.56
N ASN A 249 7.12 30.98 4.35
CA ASN A 249 6.70 30.38 3.08
C ASN A 249 7.82 29.63 2.38
N ARG A 250 9.02 29.59 2.95
CA ARG A 250 10.08 28.69 2.49
C ARG A 250 9.55 27.26 2.43
N ALA A 251 10.01 26.48 1.45
CA ALA A 251 9.84 25.04 1.42
C ALA A 251 11.13 24.29 1.77
N ASN A 252 10.95 23.11 2.36
CA ASN A 252 12.03 22.16 2.62
C ASN A 252 12.41 21.39 1.34
N HIS A 253 13.33 20.41 1.44
CA HIS A 253 13.78 19.63 0.28
C HIS A 253 12.69 18.71 -0.32
N SER A 254 11.63 18.37 0.42
CA SER A 254 10.46 17.70 -0.15
C SER A 254 9.43 18.68 -0.75
N GLY A 255 9.70 19.98 -0.63
CA GLY A 255 8.85 21.03 -1.14
C GLY A 255 7.70 21.45 -0.22
N LEU A 256 7.70 20.97 1.03
CA LEU A 256 6.65 21.28 2.01
C LEU A 256 6.98 22.60 2.74
N THR A 257 5.99 23.47 2.85
CA THR A 257 6.03 24.68 3.70
C THR A 257 5.64 24.36 5.14
N GLY A 258 5.86 25.30 6.07
CA GLY A 258 5.37 25.15 7.45
C GLY A 258 3.86 24.95 7.51
N TYR A 259 3.10 25.65 6.67
CA TYR A 259 1.66 25.46 6.55
C TYR A 259 1.28 24.05 6.06
N ALA A 260 1.95 23.54 5.02
CA ALA A 260 1.69 22.18 4.52
C ALA A 260 1.98 21.11 5.59
N LEU A 261 3.02 21.31 6.41
CA LEU A 261 3.34 20.44 7.54
C LEU A 261 2.27 20.52 8.64
N ALA A 262 1.74 21.71 8.94
CA ALA A 262 0.61 21.87 9.84
C ALA A 262 -0.66 21.16 9.35
N CYS A 263 -0.90 21.12 8.03
CA CYS A 263 -1.99 20.31 7.46
C CYS A 263 -1.76 18.80 7.58
N GLN A 264 -0.51 18.33 7.67
CA GLN A 264 -0.21 16.93 7.95
C GLN A 264 -0.46 16.58 9.41
N ALA A 265 -0.13 17.50 10.31
CA ALA A 265 -0.33 17.35 11.73
C ALA A 265 -1.81 17.10 12.06
N GLU A 266 -2.07 16.37 13.14
CA GLU A 266 -3.43 16.00 13.56
C GLU A 266 -4.24 17.17 14.12
N ASN A 267 -3.67 18.38 14.23
CA ASN A 267 -4.34 19.53 14.81
C ASN A 267 -4.88 20.52 13.75
N PRO A 268 -6.18 20.50 13.43
CA PRO A 268 -6.79 21.44 12.49
C PRO A 268 -6.77 22.89 12.99
N MET A 269 -6.65 23.12 14.30
CA MET A 269 -6.63 24.47 14.88
C MET A 269 -5.34 25.22 14.52
N LEU A 270 -4.21 24.52 14.44
CA LEU A 270 -2.94 25.10 14.02
C LEU A 270 -3.01 25.55 12.56
N ALA A 271 -3.49 24.68 11.66
CA ALA A 271 -3.67 25.01 10.25
C ALA A 271 -4.63 26.21 10.09
N ALA A 272 -5.77 26.20 10.78
CA ALA A 272 -6.71 27.33 10.76
C ALA A 272 -6.07 28.62 11.28
N HIS A 273 -5.28 28.57 12.36
CA HIS A 273 -4.59 29.74 12.90
C HIS A 273 -3.55 30.30 11.92
N LEU A 274 -2.75 29.43 11.29
CA LEU A 274 -1.76 29.86 10.31
C LEU A 274 -2.40 30.61 9.13
N LEU A 275 -3.57 30.18 8.63
CA LEU A 275 -4.29 30.91 7.58
C LEU A 275 -4.73 32.32 8.00
N THR A 276 -4.88 32.60 9.30
CA THR A 276 -5.22 33.95 9.78
C THR A 276 -4.02 34.91 9.83
N LEU A 277 -2.80 34.40 9.70
CA LEU A 277 -1.58 35.20 9.78
C LEU A 277 -1.31 35.91 8.46
N ALA A 278 -1.06 37.22 8.54
CA ALA A 278 -0.64 38.00 7.39
C ALA A 278 0.72 37.50 6.87
N GLY A 279 0.78 37.12 5.59
CA GLY A 279 2.00 36.70 4.92
C GLY A 279 2.23 35.19 4.84
N ILE A 280 1.30 34.35 5.31
CA ILE A 280 1.30 32.92 4.93
C ILE A 280 0.84 32.79 3.48
N ASP A 281 1.69 32.18 2.66
CA ASP A 281 1.39 31.82 1.28
C ASP A 281 0.88 30.38 1.25
N GLU A 282 -0.43 30.27 1.15
CA GLU A 282 -1.16 29.00 1.04
C GLU A 282 -1.13 28.40 -0.39
N CYS A 283 -0.67 29.16 -1.38
CA CYS A 283 -0.94 28.89 -2.80
C CYS A 283 0.31 28.57 -3.65
N HIS A 284 1.54 28.92 -3.24
CA HIS A 284 2.63 29.08 -4.22
C HIS A 284 3.94 28.31 -4.04
N VAL A 285 4.00 27.24 -3.24
CA VAL A 285 5.22 26.43 -3.21
C VAL A 285 5.01 25.05 -3.81
N PRO A 286 5.26 24.89 -5.12
CA PRO A 286 5.16 23.59 -5.77
C PRO A 286 6.19 22.64 -5.14
N THR A 287 5.68 21.55 -4.57
CA THR A 287 6.54 20.42 -4.20
C THR A 287 7.19 19.81 -5.44
N ALA A 288 8.19 18.95 -5.29
CA ALA A 288 8.77 18.20 -6.41
C ALA A 288 7.75 17.32 -7.18
N GLY A 289 6.54 17.14 -6.63
CA GLY A 289 5.38 16.51 -7.27
C GLY A 289 4.26 17.48 -7.68
N GLY A 290 4.41 18.80 -7.48
CA GLY A 290 3.40 19.81 -7.79
C GLY A 290 2.32 19.98 -6.70
N HIS A 291 2.24 19.14 -5.68
CA HIS A 291 1.14 19.18 -4.71
C HIS A 291 1.20 20.35 -3.72
N ILE A 292 0.10 21.12 -3.69
CA ILE A 292 -0.26 22.18 -2.73
C ILE A 292 -0.67 21.54 -1.39
N ALA A 293 -0.63 22.28 -0.28
CA ALA A 293 -1.17 21.87 1.02
C ALA A 293 -2.58 21.25 0.93
N LEU A 294 -3.41 21.69 -0.02
CA LEU A 294 -4.73 21.13 -0.34
C LEU A 294 -4.67 19.65 -0.73
N ALA A 295 -3.71 19.25 -1.58
CA ALA A 295 -3.56 17.86 -2.01
C ALA A 295 -3.14 16.96 -0.84
N VAL A 296 -2.22 17.44 0.00
CA VAL A 296 -1.76 16.73 1.21
C VAL A 296 -2.91 16.56 2.21
N ALA A 297 -3.62 17.65 2.51
CA ALA A 297 -4.78 17.62 3.41
C ALA A 297 -5.88 16.67 2.89
N SER A 298 -6.12 16.67 1.57
CA SER A 298 -7.11 15.81 0.94
C SER A 298 -6.72 14.32 1.00
N ALA A 299 -5.46 14.00 0.70
CA ALA A 299 -4.94 12.64 0.76
C ALA A 299 -4.91 12.06 2.18
N LEU A 300 -4.74 12.91 3.20
CA LEU A 300 -4.77 12.55 4.61
C LEU A 300 -6.18 12.65 5.24
N HIS A 301 -7.21 12.90 4.43
CA HIS A 301 -8.61 13.02 4.85
C HIS A 301 -8.86 14.08 5.94
N ARG A 302 -8.14 15.21 5.92
CA ARG A 302 -8.26 16.32 6.87
C ARG A 302 -9.35 17.31 6.45
N VAL A 303 -10.62 16.95 6.69
CA VAL A 303 -11.80 17.70 6.21
C VAL A 303 -11.76 19.20 6.54
N GLU A 304 -11.47 19.57 7.79
CA GLU A 304 -11.47 20.98 8.20
C GLU A 304 -10.34 21.80 7.57
N SER A 305 -9.15 21.20 7.39
CA SER A 305 -8.04 21.84 6.67
C SER A 305 -8.39 22.04 5.20
N VAL A 306 -9.00 21.05 4.55
CA VAL A 306 -9.50 21.18 3.17
C VAL A 306 -10.57 22.27 3.09
N ARG A 307 -11.54 22.29 4.01
CA ARG A 307 -12.60 23.31 4.06
C ARG A 307 -12.03 24.72 4.17
N ALA A 308 -11.07 24.92 5.06
CA ALA A 308 -10.43 26.21 5.26
C ALA A 308 -9.63 26.64 4.02
N LEU A 309 -8.92 25.71 3.39
CA LEU A 309 -8.18 25.94 2.15
C LEU A 309 -9.09 26.30 0.97
N LEU A 310 -10.16 25.54 0.76
CA LEU A 310 -11.11 25.82 -0.32
C LEU A 310 -11.91 27.12 -0.11
N ALA A 311 -11.94 27.66 1.11
CA ALA A 311 -12.56 28.95 1.40
C ALA A 311 -11.65 30.16 1.06
N SER A 312 -10.35 29.94 0.86
CA SER A 312 -9.45 31.03 0.47
C SER A 312 -9.62 31.41 -1.00
N PRO A 313 -9.67 32.72 -1.34
CA PRO A 313 -9.77 33.19 -2.72
C PRO A 313 -8.52 32.89 -3.57
N ASP A 314 -7.35 32.70 -2.94
CA ASP A 314 -6.09 32.51 -3.66
C ASP A 314 -5.82 31.04 -4.02
N ILE A 315 -6.64 30.13 -3.50
CA ILE A 315 -6.48 28.69 -3.74
C ILE A 315 -7.15 28.28 -5.04
N ASN A 316 -6.35 27.70 -5.93
CA ASN A 316 -6.83 27.09 -7.16
C ASN A 316 -7.20 25.61 -6.91
N PRO A 317 -8.50 25.24 -6.83
CA PRO A 317 -8.93 23.86 -6.63
C PRO A 317 -8.65 22.96 -7.85
N ASN A 318 -8.40 23.55 -9.03
CA ASN A 318 -8.13 22.86 -10.29
C ASN A 318 -6.64 22.70 -10.58
N TYR A 319 -5.79 22.91 -9.57
CA TYR A 319 -4.36 22.75 -9.76
C TYR A 319 -4.01 21.32 -10.21
N CYS A 320 -3.15 21.21 -11.22
CA CYS A 320 -2.66 19.94 -11.73
C CYS A 320 -1.22 19.68 -11.31
N ASP A 321 -0.96 18.46 -10.85
CA ASP A 321 0.37 18.00 -10.49
C ASP A 321 1.29 17.80 -11.72
N ALA A 322 2.55 17.39 -11.49
CA ALA A 322 3.50 17.17 -12.58
C ALA A 322 3.07 16.06 -13.58
N SER A 323 2.11 15.21 -13.20
CA SER A 323 1.50 14.19 -14.05
C SER A 323 0.21 14.65 -14.76
N GLY A 324 -0.23 15.87 -14.50
CA GLY A 324 -1.47 16.45 -15.04
C GLY A 324 -2.73 16.14 -14.23
N MET A 325 -2.59 15.58 -13.02
CA MET A 325 -3.72 15.17 -12.18
C MET A 325 -4.18 16.30 -11.27
N THR A 326 -5.49 16.56 -11.24
CA THR A 326 -6.11 17.40 -10.20
C THR A 326 -6.23 16.64 -8.89
N VAL A 327 -6.37 17.36 -7.77
CA VAL A 327 -6.64 16.74 -6.46
C VAL A 327 -7.91 15.90 -6.51
N LEU A 328 -8.96 16.37 -7.19
CA LEU A 328 -10.20 15.64 -7.37
C LEU A 328 -9.98 14.28 -8.08
N LEU A 329 -9.20 14.24 -9.17
CA LEU A 329 -8.85 12.99 -9.86
C LEU A 329 -8.06 12.05 -8.95
N GLN A 330 -7.10 12.57 -8.18
CA GLN A 330 -6.31 11.77 -7.25
C GLN A 330 -7.15 11.15 -6.13
N MET A 331 -8.14 11.89 -5.64
CA MET A 331 -9.09 11.39 -4.64
C MET A 331 -9.95 10.25 -5.19
N CYS A 332 -10.41 10.34 -6.44
CA CYS A 332 -11.15 9.23 -7.07
C CYS A 332 -10.29 7.98 -7.27
N LEU A 333 -8.96 8.13 -7.41
CA LEU A 333 -8.02 7.01 -7.56
C LEU A 333 -7.67 6.33 -6.21
N ASN A 334 -7.51 7.09 -5.13
CA ASN A 334 -6.92 6.61 -3.86
C ASN A 334 -7.95 6.36 -2.75
N SER A 335 -9.20 6.04 -3.07
CA SER A 335 -10.28 5.88 -2.07
C SER A 335 -10.56 7.13 -1.24
N GLY A 336 -10.75 8.25 -1.92
CA GLY A 336 -11.01 9.56 -1.32
C GLY A 336 -12.27 9.62 -0.46
N SER A 337 -12.27 10.52 0.51
CA SER A 337 -13.44 10.80 1.36
C SER A 337 -14.56 11.43 0.54
N GLU A 338 -15.75 10.82 0.57
CA GLU A 338 -17.00 11.35 -0.01
C GLU A 338 -17.27 12.79 0.42
N GLU A 339 -17.01 13.11 1.69
CA GLU A 339 -17.20 14.45 2.23
C GLU A 339 -16.26 15.47 1.59
N ILE A 340 -14.99 15.14 1.42
CA ILE A 340 -14.02 16.04 0.80
C ILE A 340 -14.34 16.20 -0.69
N VAL A 341 -14.69 15.12 -1.39
CA VAL A 341 -15.14 15.22 -2.80
C VAL A 341 -16.36 16.13 -2.91
N ALA A 342 -17.33 16.03 -1.99
CA ALA A 342 -18.47 16.93 -1.95
C ALA A 342 -18.07 18.41 -1.74
N LEU A 343 -17.03 18.70 -0.94
CA LEU A 343 -16.49 20.05 -0.80
C LEU A 343 -15.91 20.59 -2.12
N PHE A 344 -15.15 19.77 -2.86
CA PHE A 344 -14.63 20.16 -4.18
C PHE A 344 -15.76 20.41 -5.18
N LEU A 345 -16.76 19.53 -5.21
CA LEU A 345 -17.92 19.66 -6.11
C LEU A 345 -18.84 20.83 -5.75
N ALA A 346 -18.78 21.36 -4.53
CA ALA A 346 -19.52 22.57 -4.15
C ALA A 346 -18.92 23.85 -4.77
N ILE A 347 -17.72 23.79 -5.33
CA ILE A 347 -17.04 24.96 -5.91
C ILE A 347 -17.54 25.20 -7.34
N PRO A 348 -18.12 26.37 -7.65
CA PRO A 348 -18.71 26.64 -8.97
C PRO A 348 -17.71 26.60 -10.14
N THR A 349 -16.42 26.87 -9.86
CA THR A 349 -15.35 26.92 -10.85
C THR A 349 -14.59 25.60 -10.99
N ILE A 350 -15.04 24.51 -10.36
CA ILE A 350 -14.34 23.22 -10.41
C ILE A 350 -14.31 22.67 -11.85
N ASP A 351 -13.12 22.29 -12.31
CA ASP A 351 -12.91 21.71 -13.63
C ASP A 351 -13.12 20.19 -13.56
N THR A 352 -14.25 19.75 -14.12
CA THR A 352 -14.63 18.34 -14.18
C THR A 352 -14.21 17.64 -15.47
N SER A 353 -13.49 18.34 -16.36
CA SER A 353 -13.08 17.83 -17.68
C SER A 353 -11.68 17.22 -17.71
N VAL A 354 -10.88 17.42 -16.65
CA VAL A 354 -9.50 16.93 -16.59
C VAL A 354 -9.47 15.40 -16.59
N LEU A 355 -8.49 14.83 -17.31
CA LEU A 355 -8.28 13.40 -17.45
C LEU A 355 -6.86 13.02 -17.02
N ASP A 356 -6.69 11.79 -16.53
CA ASP A 356 -5.37 11.25 -16.22
C ASP A 356 -4.55 10.89 -17.49
N LYS A 357 -3.30 10.47 -17.30
CA LYS A 357 -2.42 10.01 -18.39
C LYS A 357 -2.94 8.79 -19.16
N HIS A 358 -3.89 8.04 -18.63
CA HIS A 358 -4.58 6.91 -19.26
C HIS A 358 -5.92 7.33 -19.91
N GLY A 359 -6.26 8.62 -19.86
CA GLY A 359 -7.53 9.15 -20.35
C GLY A 359 -8.71 8.85 -19.43
N ASN A 360 -8.50 8.48 -18.17
CA ASN A 360 -9.57 8.24 -17.21
C ASN A 360 -10.11 9.58 -16.67
N SER A 361 -11.43 9.72 -16.64
CA SER A 361 -12.15 10.75 -15.88
C SER A 361 -12.35 10.33 -14.42
N CYS A 362 -12.81 11.25 -13.58
CA CYS A 362 -13.20 10.97 -12.19
C CYS A 362 -14.19 9.81 -12.07
N LEU A 363 -15.19 9.74 -12.97
CA LEU A 363 -16.17 8.65 -13.00
C LEU A 363 -15.54 7.30 -13.33
N THR A 364 -14.66 7.24 -14.34
CA THR A 364 -13.98 5.98 -14.69
C THR A 364 -13.04 5.50 -13.58
N LEU A 365 -12.35 6.42 -12.89
CA LEU A 365 -11.48 6.08 -11.76
C LEU A 365 -12.30 5.59 -10.56
N ALA A 366 -13.37 6.30 -10.18
CA ALA A 366 -14.24 5.90 -9.08
C ALA A 366 -14.90 4.53 -9.35
N ALA A 367 -15.31 4.27 -10.60
CA ALA A 367 -15.81 2.97 -11.02
C ALA A 367 -14.74 1.88 -10.95
N GLN A 368 -13.51 2.17 -11.37
CA GLN A 368 -12.39 1.24 -11.31
C GLN A 368 -12.02 0.83 -9.88
N GLN A 369 -12.16 1.76 -8.92
CA GLN A 369 -11.92 1.50 -7.50
C GLN A 369 -13.12 0.91 -6.76
N GLY A 370 -14.28 0.75 -7.42
CA GLY A 370 -15.48 0.19 -6.78
C GLY A 370 -16.15 1.15 -5.77
N HIS A 371 -15.98 2.46 -5.93
CA HIS A 371 -16.51 3.46 -4.99
C HIS A 371 -17.88 3.98 -5.41
N ALA A 372 -18.93 3.20 -5.14
CA ALA A 372 -20.31 3.54 -5.51
C ALA A 372 -20.80 4.88 -4.93
N GLY A 373 -20.40 5.23 -3.70
CA GLY A 373 -20.77 6.53 -3.09
C GLY A 373 -20.13 7.72 -3.83
N LEU A 374 -18.85 7.62 -4.21
CA LEU A 374 -18.21 8.62 -5.08
C LEU A 374 -18.86 8.71 -6.45
N VAL A 375 -19.20 7.58 -7.08
CA VAL A 375 -19.93 7.59 -8.35
C VAL A 375 -21.28 8.31 -8.18
N SER A 376 -22.02 8.04 -7.11
CA SER A 376 -23.29 8.72 -6.82
C SER A 376 -23.12 10.23 -6.66
N LEU A 377 -22.10 10.69 -5.92
CA LEU A 377 -21.81 12.11 -5.75
C LEU A 377 -21.44 12.80 -7.06
N LEU A 378 -20.55 12.18 -7.85
CA LEU A 378 -20.12 12.71 -9.15
C LEU A 378 -21.30 12.83 -10.12
N LEU A 379 -22.15 11.80 -10.19
CA LEU A 379 -23.36 11.83 -11.01
C LEU A 379 -24.36 12.90 -10.54
N GLY A 380 -24.49 13.11 -9.23
CA GLY A 380 -25.35 14.14 -8.65
C GLY A 380 -24.95 15.57 -9.00
N HIS A 381 -23.67 15.83 -9.29
CA HIS A 381 -23.19 17.14 -9.74
C HIS A 381 -23.62 17.48 -11.18
N GLY A 382 -23.79 16.46 -12.04
CA GLY A 382 -24.36 16.60 -13.38
C GLY A 382 -23.44 17.19 -14.47
N THR A 383 -22.20 17.59 -14.15
CA THR A 383 -21.25 18.14 -15.14
C THR A 383 -20.32 17.10 -15.75
N PHE A 384 -20.22 15.90 -15.16
CA PHE A 384 -19.34 14.84 -15.64
C PHE A 384 -19.98 14.12 -16.83
N ASP A 385 -19.18 13.91 -17.88
CA ASP A 385 -19.59 13.05 -18.99
C ASP A 385 -19.62 11.59 -18.55
N VAL A 386 -20.84 11.05 -18.40
CA VAL A 386 -21.09 9.66 -18.03
C VAL A 386 -20.62 8.65 -19.10
N ASN A 387 -20.51 9.11 -20.35
CA ASN A 387 -20.17 8.30 -21.52
C ASN A 387 -18.69 8.39 -21.90
N HIS A 388 -17.90 9.17 -21.15
CA HIS A 388 -16.48 9.31 -21.41
C HIS A 388 -15.78 7.95 -21.33
N SER A 389 -14.93 7.68 -22.34
CA SER A 389 -14.15 6.46 -22.45
C SER A 389 -12.66 6.75 -22.35
N ASN A 390 -11.95 5.89 -21.62
CA ASN A 390 -10.50 6.01 -21.47
C ASN A 390 -9.73 5.62 -22.75
N LYS A 391 -8.39 5.59 -22.68
CA LYS A 391 -7.55 5.25 -23.83
C LYS A 391 -7.81 3.86 -24.41
N ASP A 392 -8.33 2.91 -23.61
CA ASP A 392 -8.73 1.57 -24.04
C ASP A 392 -10.16 1.52 -24.60
N GLY A 393 -10.89 2.63 -24.54
CA GLY A 393 -12.29 2.72 -24.94
C GLY A 393 -13.28 2.25 -23.87
N LEU A 394 -12.83 2.10 -22.62
CA LEU A 394 -13.69 1.68 -21.51
C LEU A 394 -14.35 2.89 -20.87
N SER A 395 -15.68 2.89 -20.84
CA SER A 395 -16.48 3.84 -20.04
C SER A 395 -16.64 3.34 -18.60
N ALA A 396 -17.15 4.20 -17.70
CA ALA A 396 -17.41 3.82 -16.31
C ALA A 396 -18.36 2.60 -16.20
N LEU A 397 -19.35 2.51 -17.09
CA LEU A 397 -20.28 1.39 -17.14
C LEU A 397 -19.58 0.10 -17.59
N MET A 398 -18.70 0.18 -18.58
CA MET A 398 -17.91 -0.98 -19.02
C MET A 398 -16.98 -1.49 -17.92
N ILE A 399 -16.35 -0.58 -17.17
CA ILE A 399 -15.51 -0.91 -16.02
C ILE A 399 -16.34 -1.63 -14.96
N ALA A 400 -17.54 -1.12 -14.63
CA ALA A 400 -18.46 -1.79 -13.70
C ALA A 400 -18.88 -3.19 -14.18
N CYS A 401 -19.08 -3.38 -15.50
CA CYS A 401 -19.39 -4.70 -16.09
C CYS A 401 -18.23 -5.70 -15.92
N VAL A 402 -16.99 -5.24 -16.15
CA VAL A 402 -15.77 -6.06 -15.99
C VAL A 402 -15.53 -6.41 -14.52
N ALA A 403 -15.74 -5.46 -13.62
CA ALA A 403 -15.60 -5.65 -12.18
C ALA A 403 -16.77 -6.43 -11.55
N ASN A 404 -17.86 -6.64 -12.30
CA ASN A 404 -19.13 -7.18 -11.81
C ASN A 404 -19.72 -6.38 -10.62
N ASP A 405 -19.59 -5.05 -10.66
CA ASP A 405 -20.13 -4.15 -9.65
C ASP A 405 -21.55 -3.68 -10.02
N ALA A 406 -22.54 -4.43 -9.55
CA ALA A 406 -23.94 -4.15 -9.83
C ALA A 406 -24.43 -2.83 -9.20
N ALA A 407 -23.83 -2.37 -8.10
CA ALA A 407 -24.22 -1.12 -7.47
C ALA A 407 -23.85 0.06 -8.37
N ILE A 408 -22.61 0.10 -8.86
CA ILE A 408 -22.14 1.14 -9.77
C ILE A 408 -22.88 1.08 -11.11
N ALA A 409 -23.06 -0.12 -11.66
CA ALA A 409 -23.83 -0.29 -12.89
C ALA A 409 -25.27 0.24 -12.74
N SER A 410 -25.93 -0.01 -11.59
CA SER A 410 -27.29 0.48 -11.34
C SER A 410 -27.36 2.01 -11.26
N LEU A 411 -26.37 2.66 -10.64
CA LEU A 411 -26.29 4.12 -10.57
C LEU A 411 -26.09 4.75 -11.95
N LEU A 412 -25.18 4.20 -12.75
CA LEU A 412 -24.89 4.69 -14.11
C LEU A 412 -26.09 4.51 -15.05
N LEU A 413 -26.82 3.40 -14.94
CA LEU A 413 -28.00 3.13 -15.77
C LEU A 413 -29.21 4.01 -15.44
N GLN A 414 -29.24 4.65 -14.27
CA GLN A 414 -30.28 5.64 -13.93
C GLN A 414 -30.09 6.97 -14.68
N VAL A 415 -28.92 7.21 -15.28
CA VAL A 415 -28.62 8.46 -15.98
C VAL A 415 -29.29 8.45 -17.37
N PRO A 416 -30.21 9.39 -17.68
CA PRO A 416 -30.99 9.34 -18.92
C PRO A 416 -30.16 9.43 -20.21
N THR A 417 -28.97 10.04 -20.14
CA THR A 417 -28.07 10.26 -21.29
C THR A 417 -27.07 9.12 -21.48
N ILE A 418 -27.18 8.01 -20.73
CA ILE A 418 -26.25 6.89 -20.83
C ILE A 418 -26.28 6.25 -22.22
N ASP A 419 -25.11 6.06 -22.82
CA ASP A 419 -24.94 5.39 -24.10
C ASP A 419 -24.47 3.94 -23.90
N LEU A 420 -25.34 2.99 -24.26
CA LEU A 420 -25.10 1.56 -24.11
C LEU A 420 -24.50 0.93 -25.39
N ALA A 421 -24.38 1.71 -26.46
CA ALA A 421 -23.82 1.28 -27.75
C ALA A 421 -22.31 1.52 -27.87
N LEU A 422 -21.69 2.19 -26.89
CA LEU A 422 -20.24 2.38 -26.82
C LEU A 422 -19.50 1.04 -26.95
N ARG A 423 -18.32 1.08 -27.58
CA ARG A 423 -17.46 -0.09 -27.84
C ARG A 423 -16.04 0.15 -27.36
N GLU A 424 -15.49 -0.82 -26.64
CA GLU A 424 -14.06 -0.79 -26.29
C GLU A 424 -13.18 -1.08 -27.52
N LYS A 425 -11.95 -0.58 -27.51
CA LYS A 425 -11.14 -0.50 -28.74
C LYS A 425 -10.61 -1.85 -29.22
N ARG A 426 -10.28 -2.77 -28.31
CA ARG A 426 -9.51 -3.98 -28.61
C ARG A 426 -10.37 -5.06 -29.26
N THR A 427 -11.56 -5.31 -28.73
CA THR A 427 -12.46 -6.38 -29.19
C THR A 427 -13.79 -5.86 -29.74
N GLN A 428 -13.99 -4.53 -29.78
CA GLN A 428 -15.24 -3.89 -30.20
C GLN A 428 -16.44 -4.33 -29.36
N ARG A 429 -16.22 -4.67 -28.09
CA ARG A 429 -17.27 -5.16 -27.19
C ARG A 429 -18.05 -4.02 -26.53
N THR A 430 -19.36 -4.18 -26.45
CA THR A 430 -20.27 -3.29 -25.71
C THR A 430 -20.32 -3.65 -24.22
N ALA A 431 -20.96 -2.82 -23.41
CA ALA A 431 -21.18 -3.11 -21.98
C ALA A 431 -21.88 -4.45 -21.76
N LEU A 432 -22.91 -4.78 -22.57
CA LEU A 432 -23.61 -6.06 -22.49
C LEU A 432 -22.69 -7.25 -22.78
N MET A 433 -21.81 -7.14 -23.79
CA MET A 433 -20.84 -8.19 -24.11
C MET A 433 -19.80 -8.37 -23.01
N LEU A 434 -19.33 -7.28 -22.40
CA LEU A 434 -18.38 -7.35 -21.30
C LEU A 434 -19.02 -7.99 -20.05
N ALA A 435 -20.27 -7.63 -19.72
CA ALA A 435 -21.04 -8.25 -18.65
C ALA A 435 -21.23 -9.76 -18.89
N SER A 436 -21.54 -10.16 -20.12
CA SER A 436 -21.63 -11.56 -20.54
C SER A 436 -20.33 -12.33 -20.33
N VAL A 437 -19.18 -11.78 -20.75
CA VAL A 437 -17.88 -12.46 -20.65
C VAL A 437 -17.47 -12.68 -19.20
N HIS A 438 -17.81 -11.76 -18.30
CA HIS A 438 -17.46 -11.83 -16.87
C HIS A 438 -18.54 -12.49 -16.00
N ASN A 439 -19.57 -13.09 -16.62
CA ASN A 439 -20.71 -13.70 -15.93
C ASN A 439 -21.42 -12.75 -14.94
N ALA A 440 -21.52 -11.47 -15.29
CA ALA A 440 -22.20 -10.47 -14.49
C ALA A 440 -23.73 -10.56 -14.71
N GLY A 441 -24.36 -11.63 -14.22
CA GLY A 441 -25.78 -11.93 -14.49
C GLY A 441 -26.75 -10.82 -14.07
N ALA A 442 -26.54 -10.23 -12.89
CA ALA A 442 -27.35 -9.11 -12.42
C ALA A 442 -27.23 -7.87 -13.33
N ILE A 443 -26.01 -7.52 -13.74
CA ILE A 443 -25.76 -6.40 -14.67
C ILE A 443 -26.34 -6.70 -16.05
N THR A 444 -26.19 -7.95 -16.52
CA THR A 444 -26.77 -8.42 -17.78
C THR A 444 -28.29 -8.24 -17.76
N ALA A 445 -28.97 -8.64 -16.68
CA ALA A 445 -30.41 -8.43 -16.52
C ALA A 445 -30.77 -6.93 -16.49
N LEU A 446 -30.00 -6.09 -15.78
CA LEU A 446 -30.21 -4.65 -15.74
C LEU A 446 -30.08 -4.01 -17.13
N LEU A 447 -29.05 -4.37 -17.90
CA LEU A 447 -28.87 -3.88 -19.26
C LEU A 447 -30.02 -4.32 -20.16
N LEU A 448 -30.39 -5.60 -20.12
CA LEU A 448 -31.48 -6.15 -20.90
C LEU A 448 -32.83 -5.51 -20.58
N ALA A 449 -33.03 -4.98 -19.37
CA ALA A 449 -34.24 -4.25 -18.99
C ALA A 449 -34.43 -2.90 -19.73
N HIS A 450 -33.44 -2.43 -20.51
CA HIS A 450 -33.49 -1.19 -21.29
C HIS A 450 -33.56 -1.46 -22.82
N PRO A 451 -34.69 -2.00 -23.33
CA PRO A 451 -34.79 -2.49 -24.72
C PRO A 451 -34.57 -1.43 -25.80
N HIS A 452 -34.86 -0.16 -25.51
CA HIS A 452 -34.73 0.93 -26.49
C HIS A 452 -33.31 1.50 -26.57
N LEU A 453 -32.45 1.18 -25.60
CA LEU A 453 -31.09 1.70 -25.51
C LEU A 453 -30.04 0.62 -25.81
N VAL A 454 -30.33 -0.65 -25.50
CA VAL A 454 -29.39 -1.75 -25.70
C VAL A 454 -29.60 -2.43 -27.06
N GLU A 455 -28.55 -2.43 -27.87
CA GLU A 455 -28.47 -3.30 -29.06
C GLU A 455 -28.21 -4.76 -28.66
N ARG A 456 -29.28 -5.49 -28.35
CA ARG A 456 -29.23 -6.86 -27.80
C ARG A 456 -28.46 -7.88 -28.65
N ASN A 457 -28.48 -7.70 -29.98
CA ASN A 457 -27.87 -8.61 -30.96
C ASN A 457 -26.67 -7.97 -31.68
N ALA A 458 -26.12 -6.88 -31.14
CA ALA A 458 -24.85 -6.36 -31.62
C ALA A 458 -23.77 -7.45 -31.55
N THR A 459 -22.80 -7.39 -32.47
CA THR A 459 -21.70 -8.34 -32.54
C THR A 459 -20.35 -7.68 -32.29
N ASP A 460 -19.39 -8.43 -31.74
CA ASP A 460 -18.01 -7.98 -31.55
C ASP A 460 -17.17 -8.18 -32.82
N HIS A 461 -15.86 -7.91 -32.74
CA HIS A 461 -14.94 -8.10 -33.89
C HIS A 461 -14.88 -9.55 -34.44
N THR A 462 -15.32 -10.56 -33.67
CA THR A 462 -15.43 -11.97 -34.09
C THR A 462 -16.82 -12.34 -34.60
N GLN A 463 -17.69 -11.35 -34.80
CA GLN A 463 -19.10 -11.50 -35.10
C GLN A 463 -19.91 -12.19 -33.98
N ALA A 464 -19.37 -12.34 -32.77
CA ALA A 464 -20.08 -12.98 -31.66
C ALA A 464 -21.03 -11.98 -30.98
N THR A 465 -22.28 -12.39 -30.75
CA THR A 465 -23.23 -11.63 -29.91
C THR A 465 -22.90 -11.78 -28.43
N ALA A 466 -23.48 -10.94 -27.59
CA ALA A 466 -23.31 -11.05 -26.14
C ALA A 466 -23.76 -12.41 -25.58
N LEU A 467 -24.78 -13.04 -26.19
CA LEU A 467 -25.23 -14.39 -25.81
C LEU A 467 -24.21 -15.48 -26.21
N VAL A 468 -23.66 -15.38 -27.43
CA VAL A 468 -22.61 -16.30 -27.91
C VAL A 468 -21.39 -16.20 -27.02
N LEU A 469 -20.93 -14.99 -26.70
CA LEU A 469 -19.83 -14.74 -25.78
C LEU A 469 -20.09 -15.32 -24.37
N ALA A 470 -21.32 -15.18 -23.85
CA ALA A 470 -21.69 -15.75 -22.55
C ALA A 470 -21.53 -17.29 -22.56
N ALA A 471 -21.98 -17.96 -23.62
CA ALA A 471 -21.82 -19.40 -23.75
C ALA A 471 -20.36 -19.83 -23.92
N GLN A 472 -19.55 -19.09 -24.69
CA GLN A 472 -18.10 -19.35 -24.85
C GLN A 472 -17.36 -19.34 -23.51
N HIS A 473 -17.75 -18.45 -22.60
CA HIS A 473 -17.11 -18.27 -21.31
C HIS A 473 -17.80 -19.01 -20.15
N ASN A 474 -18.77 -19.89 -20.44
CA ASN A 474 -19.59 -20.60 -19.43
C ASN A 474 -20.25 -19.64 -18.42
N ALA A 475 -20.70 -18.48 -18.88
CA ALA A 475 -21.33 -17.45 -18.08
C ALA A 475 -22.82 -17.78 -17.84
N ARG A 476 -23.05 -18.70 -16.90
CA ARG A 476 -24.36 -19.27 -16.60
C ARG A 476 -25.40 -18.22 -16.23
N ASP A 477 -25.05 -17.28 -15.36
CA ASP A 477 -25.98 -16.27 -14.84
C ASP A 477 -26.33 -15.24 -15.92
N ALA A 478 -25.36 -14.89 -16.78
CA ALA A 478 -25.63 -14.05 -17.95
C ALA A 478 -26.58 -14.76 -18.94
N VAL A 479 -26.32 -16.03 -19.27
CA VAL A 479 -27.21 -16.84 -20.13
C VAL A 479 -28.62 -16.95 -19.53
N GLN A 480 -28.72 -17.15 -18.22
CA GLN A 480 -30.00 -17.17 -17.52
C GLN A 480 -30.73 -15.83 -17.65
N ALA A 481 -30.03 -14.69 -17.56
CA ALA A 481 -30.62 -13.37 -17.77
C ALA A 481 -31.17 -13.18 -19.20
N PHE A 482 -30.46 -13.67 -20.22
CA PHE A 482 -30.95 -13.70 -21.61
C PHE A 482 -32.21 -14.55 -21.75
N ALA A 483 -32.20 -15.77 -21.19
CA ALA A 483 -33.33 -16.69 -21.18
C ALA A 483 -34.59 -16.08 -20.52
N LEU A 484 -34.41 -15.36 -19.40
CA LEU A 484 -35.52 -14.71 -18.69
C LEU A 484 -36.11 -13.52 -19.47
N THR A 485 -35.29 -12.75 -20.18
CA THR A 485 -35.77 -11.59 -20.97
C THR A 485 -36.40 -12.02 -22.29
N SER A 486 -35.80 -13.01 -22.97
CA SER A 486 -36.11 -13.70 -24.25
C SER A 486 -36.53 -12.84 -25.46
N THR A 487 -37.40 -11.86 -25.25
CA THR A 487 -37.86 -10.87 -26.23
C THR A 487 -36.69 -10.24 -26.99
N GLY A 488 -36.75 -10.22 -28.32
CA GLY A 488 -35.75 -9.56 -29.17
C GLY A 488 -34.32 -10.11 -29.07
N ILE A 489 -34.09 -11.24 -28.38
CA ILE A 489 -32.80 -11.95 -28.38
C ILE A 489 -32.79 -12.93 -29.54
N ASP A 490 -31.73 -12.85 -30.36
CA ASP A 490 -31.47 -13.87 -31.38
C ASP A 490 -30.67 -15.03 -30.77
N PHE A 491 -31.39 -16.08 -30.37
CA PHE A 491 -30.79 -17.31 -29.82
C PHE A 491 -30.12 -18.19 -30.89
N ALA A 492 -30.38 -17.92 -32.18
CA ALA A 492 -29.79 -18.65 -33.30
C ALA A 492 -28.52 -17.99 -33.85
N ALA A 493 -28.18 -16.79 -33.37
CA ALA A 493 -26.99 -16.06 -33.79
C ALA A 493 -25.70 -16.89 -33.62
N THR A 494 -24.78 -16.74 -34.58
CA THR A 494 -23.50 -17.46 -34.63
C THR A 494 -22.34 -16.48 -34.65
N ASN A 495 -21.17 -16.93 -34.18
CA ASN A 495 -19.91 -16.23 -34.43
C ASN A 495 -19.44 -16.42 -35.90
N ALA A 496 -18.28 -15.84 -36.24
CA ALA A 496 -17.68 -15.98 -37.57
C ALA A 496 -17.31 -17.42 -37.96
N ALA A 497 -17.15 -18.34 -37.00
CA ALA A 497 -16.92 -19.76 -37.26
C ALA A 497 -18.21 -20.55 -37.56
N GLY A 498 -19.38 -19.97 -37.25
CA GLY A 498 -20.68 -20.63 -37.37
C GLY A 498 -21.18 -21.23 -36.06
N ASP A 499 -20.48 -21.05 -34.94
CA ASP A 499 -20.89 -21.60 -33.66
C ASP A 499 -21.98 -20.73 -33.02
N SER A 500 -23.14 -21.34 -32.75
CA SER A 500 -24.17 -20.72 -31.91
C SER A 500 -23.87 -20.92 -30.43
N ALA A 501 -24.51 -20.13 -29.57
CA ALA A 501 -24.39 -20.26 -28.12
C ALA A 501 -24.68 -21.69 -27.62
N PHE A 502 -25.66 -22.36 -28.23
CA PHE A 502 -26.02 -23.74 -27.88
C PHE A 502 -24.97 -24.75 -28.33
N LEU A 503 -24.44 -24.62 -29.55
CA LEU A 503 -23.41 -25.53 -30.06
C LEU A 503 -22.12 -25.43 -29.24
N LEU A 504 -21.73 -24.21 -28.83
CA LEU A 504 -20.60 -24.01 -27.92
C LEU A 504 -20.82 -24.68 -26.57
N ALA A 505 -22.02 -24.54 -26.00
CA ALA A 505 -22.35 -25.21 -24.74
C ALA A 505 -22.28 -26.73 -24.85
N VAL A 506 -22.69 -27.30 -25.99
CA VAL A 506 -22.60 -28.73 -26.29
C VAL A 506 -21.15 -29.18 -26.43
N VAL A 507 -20.36 -28.48 -27.25
CA VAL A 507 -18.96 -28.80 -27.54
C VAL A 507 -18.10 -28.74 -26.27
N HIS A 508 -18.38 -27.80 -25.36
CA HIS A 508 -17.64 -27.65 -24.11
C HIS A 508 -18.29 -28.34 -22.89
N GLY A 509 -19.44 -29.01 -23.06
CA GLY A 509 -20.12 -29.73 -21.98
C GLY A 509 -20.74 -28.83 -20.90
N TYR A 510 -21.08 -27.58 -21.23
CA TYR A 510 -21.71 -26.62 -20.31
C TYR A 510 -23.20 -26.93 -20.12
N MET A 511 -23.49 -27.90 -19.27
CA MET A 511 -24.83 -28.44 -19.04
C MET A 511 -25.88 -27.38 -18.69
N ASP A 512 -25.56 -26.45 -17.79
CA ASP A 512 -26.54 -25.46 -17.33
C ASP A 512 -26.83 -24.41 -18.41
N VAL A 513 -25.79 -23.97 -19.13
CA VAL A 513 -25.94 -23.09 -20.30
C VAL A 513 -26.83 -23.76 -21.36
N ALA A 514 -26.54 -25.03 -21.70
CA ALA A 514 -27.34 -25.78 -22.65
C ALA A 514 -28.82 -25.87 -22.22
N ARG A 515 -29.09 -26.20 -20.95
CA ARG A 515 -30.46 -26.27 -20.40
C ARG A 515 -31.21 -24.94 -20.47
N HIS A 516 -30.54 -23.83 -20.19
CA HIS A 516 -31.17 -22.50 -20.29
C HIS A 516 -31.48 -22.10 -21.73
N LEU A 517 -30.73 -22.60 -22.71
CA LEU A 517 -30.91 -22.28 -24.13
C LEU A 517 -31.96 -23.15 -24.83
N LEU A 518 -32.12 -24.40 -24.42
CA LEU A 518 -33.02 -25.39 -25.05
C LEU A 518 -34.43 -24.88 -25.37
N PRO A 519 -35.12 -24.10 -24.51
CA PRO A 519 -36.48 -23.64 -24.79
C PRO A 519 -36.61 -22.68 -25.98
N PHE A 520 -35.51 -22.09 -26.44
CA PHE A 520 -35.52 -20.97 -27.40
C PHE A 520 -34.93 -21.31 -28.77
N ILE A 521 -34.41 -22.52 -28.95
CA ILE A 521 -33.64 -22.93 -30.13
C ILE A 521 -34.21 -24.18 -30.76
N ASP A 522 -34.00 -24.33 -32.07
CA ASP A 522 -34.15 -25.62 -32.75
C ASP A 522 -32.89 -26.46 -32.50
N VAL A 523 -33.04 -27.53 -31.69
CA VAL A 523 -31.93 -28.42 -31.31
C VAL A 523 -31.32 -29.15 -32.51
N ASN A 524 -32.08 -29.28 -33.60
CA ASN A 524 -31.67 -29.96 -34.81
C ASN A 524 -31.05 -29.02 -35.86
N ALA A 525 -30.99 -27.71 -35.59
CA ALA A 525 -30.37 -26.75 -36.49
C ALA A 525 -28.91 -27.18 -36.77
N PRO A 526 -28.55 -27.42 -38.04
CA PRO A 526 -27.22 -27.88 -38.40
C PRO A 526 -26.22 -26.72 -38.33
N HIS A 527 -24.98 -27.02 -37.95
CA HIS A 527 -23.88 -26.07 -38.01
C HIS A 527 -23.73 -25.50 -39.45
N PRO A 528 -23.67 -24.17 -39.66
CA PRO A 528 -23.75 -23.58 -41.00
C PRO A 528 -22.69 -24.08 -41.99
N THR A 529 -21.47 -24.34 -41.52
CA THR A 529 -20.35 -24.74 -42.38
C THR A 529 -20.16 -26.25 -42.51
N THR A 530 -20.36 -27.03 -41.45
CA THR A 530 -20.12 -28.49 -41.44
C THR A 530 -21.38 -29.31 -41.66
N GLY A 531 -22.56 -28.72 -41.40
CA GLY A 531 -23.85 -29.44 -41.37
C GLY A 531 -24.07 -30.28 -40.11
N GLN A 532 -23.15 -30.26 -39.14
CA GLN A 532 -23.24 -31.11 -37.96
C GLN A 532 -24.34 -30.65 -37.01
N THR A 533 -25.16 -31.58 -36.52
CA THR A 533 -26.15 -31.30 -35.48
C THR A 533 -25.50 -31.27 -34.10
N ALA A 534 -26.19 -30.72 -33.11
CA ALA A 534 -25.72 -30.74 -31.72
C ALA A 534 -25.43 -32.16 -31.21
N LEU A 535 -26.22 -33.16 -31.62
CA LEU A 535 -25.98 -34.56 -31.24
C LEU A 535 -24.67 -35.11 -31.82
N MET A 536 -24.38 -34.81 -33.09
CA MET A 536 -23.10 -35.20 -33.72
C MET A 536 -21.92 -34.58 -32.99
N LEU A 537 -21.98 -33.27 -32.72
CA LEU A 537 -20.95 -32.57 -31.97
C LEU A 537 -20.78 -33.16 -30.57
N ALA A 538 -21.86 -33.45 -29.85
CA ALA A 538 -21.80 -34.08 -28.53
C ALA A 538 -21.14 -35.47 -28.57
N CYS A 539 -21.39 -36.27 -29.61
CA CYS A 539 -20.79 -37.59 -29.79
C CYS A 539 -19.28 -37.52 -30.07
N ALA A 540 -18.77 -36.41 -30.60
CA ALA A 540 -17.33 -36.18 -30.75
C ALA A 540 -16.64 -35.79 -29.43
N GLN A 541 -17.40 -35.47 -28.38
CA GLN A 541 -16.87 -34.92 -27.11
C GLN A 541 -17.03 -35.88 -25.92
N PRO A 542 -16.20 -35.76 -24.87
CA PRO A 542 -16.19 -36.71 -23.73
C PRO A 542 -17.28 -36.42 -22.69
N PHE A 543 -18.42 -35.84 -23.06
CA PHE A 543 -19.47 -35.37 -22.13
C PHE A 543 -20.74 -36.22 -22.20
N PRO A 544 -20.80 -37.39 -21.54
CA PRO A 544 -21.91 -38.33 -21.68
C PRO A 544 -23.25 -37.75 -21.22
N ARG A 545 -23.24 -36.93 -20.15
CA ARG A 545 -24.46 -36.25 -19.67
C ARG A 545 -25.06 -35.28 -20.68
N MET A 546 -24.25 -34.70 -21.57
CA MET A 546 -24.75 -33.85 -22.64
C MET A 546 -25.48 -34.68 -23.69
N ILE A 547 -24.91 -35.84 -24.05
CA ILE A 547 -25.54 -36.80 -24.97
C ILE A 547 -26.86 -37.30 -24.39
N GLU A 548 -26.86 -37.71 -23.12
CA GLU A 548 -28.08 -38.12 -22.39
C GLU A 548 -29.14 -37.02 -22.44
N LEU A 549 -28.77 -35.76 -22.13
CA LEU A 549 -29.69 -34.63 -22.21
C LEU A 549 -30.28 -34.50 -23.63
N LEU A 550 -29.44 -34.49 -24.67
CA LEU A 550 -29.90 -34.34 -26.05
C LEU A 550 -30.84 -35.46 -26.48
N LEU A 551 -30.54 -36.71 -26.09
CA LEU A 551 -31.35 -37.88 -26.42
C LEU A 551 -32.70 -37.91 -25.71
N THR A 552 -32.85 -37.19 -24.59
CA THR A 552 -34.16 -37.04 -23.91
C THR A 552 -35.08 -36.03 -24.60
N ILE A 553 -34.58 -35.23 -25.56
CA ILE A 553 -35.38 -34.19 -26.23
C ILE A 553 -36.27 -34.85 -27.30
N PRO A 554 -37.61 -34.68 -27.21
CA PRO A 554 -38.52 -35.21 -28.22
C PRO A 554 -38.22 -34.64 -29.61
N GLY A 555 -38.11 -35.51 -30.61
CA GLY A 555 -37.86 -35.10 -32.01
C GLY A 555 -36.39 -34.81 -32.34
N ILE A 556 -35.44 -35.14 -31.47
CA ILE A 556 -34.00 -35.08 -31.79
C ILE A 556 -33.69 -35.96 -33.02
N ALA A 557 -32.98 -35.40 -33.99
CA ALA A 557 -32.69 -36.04 -35.26
C ALA A 557 -31.50 -37.01 -35.16
N ILE A 558 -31.74 -38.20 -34.60
CA ILE A 558 -30.73 -39.23 -34.30
C ILE A 558 -29.98 -39.68 -35.57
N ASN A 559 -30.68 -39.77 -36.70
CA ASN A 559 -30.14 -40.27 -37.97
C ASN A 559 -29.88 -39.13 -38.99
N ALA A 560 -29.79 -37.87 -38.55
CA ALA A 560 -29.40 -36.78 -39.43
C ALA A 560 -27.99 -37.04 -40.02
N LEU A 561 -27.72 -36.46 -41.19
CA LEU A 561 -26.42 -36.52 -41.86
C LEU A 561 -25.85 -35.11 -42.03
N ASP A 562 -24.56 -34.95 -41.75
CA ASP A 562 -23.86 -33.69 -42.01
C ASP A 562 -23.45 -33.53 -43.49
N GLN A 563 -22.68 -32.48 -43.82
CA GLN A 563 -22.23 -32.27 -45.19
C GLN A 563 -21.24 -33.32 -45.70
N ALA A 564 -20.56 -34.07 -44.82
CA ALA A 564 -19.72 -35.21 -45.16
C ALA A 564 -20.51 -36.53 -45.24
N GLY A 565 -21.79 -36.50 -44.91
CA GLY A 565 -22.65 -37.69 -44.82
C GLY A 565 -22.43 -38.47 -43.53
N GLU A 566 -21.81 -37.89 -42.50
CA GLU A 566 -21.63 -38.55 -41.22
C GLU A 566 -22.87 -38.38 -40.34
N SER A 567 -23.32 -39.49 -39.74
CA SER A 567 -24.34 -39.51 -38.70
C SER A 567 -23.71 -39.45 -37.31
N ALA A 568 -24.50 -39.19 -36.26
CA ALA A 568 -24.01 -39.23 -34.88
C ALA A 568 -23.35 -40.58 -34.52
N LEU A 569 -23.82 -41.69 -35.10
CA LEU A 569 -23.22 -43.02 -34.95
C LEU A 569 -21.82 -43.09 -35.55
N LEU A 570 -21.66 -42.60 -36.79
CA LEU A 570 -20.36 -42.61 -37.49
C LEU A 570 -19.35 -41.71 -36.78
N VAL A 571 -19.80 -40.54 -36.31
CA VAL A 571 -18.99 -39.62 -35.51
C VAL A 571 -18.55 -40.28 -34.20
N ALA A 572 -19.47 -40.92 -33.47
CA ALA A 572 -19.14 -41.62 -32.22
C ALA A 572 -18.10 -42.74 -32.43
N CYS A 573 -18.17 -43.48 -33.55
CA CYS A 573 -17.16 -44.46 -33.92
C CYS A 573 -15.81 -43.79 -34.18
N ARG A 574 -15.78 -42.76 -35.03
CA ARG A 574 -14.55 -42.08 -35.46
C ARG A 574 -13.80 -41.44 -34.29
N TRP A 575 -14.52 -40.86 -33.34
CA TRP A 575 -13.96 -40.20 -32.16
C TRP A 575 -13.77 -41.14 -30.97
N ASN A 576 -13.92 -42.46 -31.17
CA ASN A 576 -13.68 -43.47 -30.15
C ASN A 576 -14.54 -43.26 -28.87
N ASN A 577 -15.78 -42.79 -29.04
CA ASN A 577 -16.66 -42.46 -27.92
C ASN A 577 -17.58 -43.64 -27.57
N VAL A 578 -17.05 -44.57 -26.78
CA VAL A 578 -17.75 -45.80 -26.38
C VAL A 578 -19.07 -45.50 -25.66
N VAL A 579 -19.10 -44.46 -24.82
CA VAL A 579 -20.33 -44.11 -24.06
C VAL A 579 -21.39 -43.55 -25.01
N ALA A 580 -21.01 -42.69 -25.96
CA ALA A 580 -21.93 -42.24 -27.01
C ALA A 580 -22.50 -43.43 -27.80
N LEU A 581 -21.68 -44.41 -28.15
CA LEU A 581 -22.13 -45.62 -28.85
C LEU A 581 -23.11 -46.43 -28.01
N GLN A 582 -22.83 -46.64 -26.72
CA GLN A 582 -23.73 -47.35 -25.83
C GLN A 582 -25.10 -46.64 -25.73
N LEU A 583 -25.10 -45.32 -25.58
CA LEU A 583 -26.31 -44.51 -25.50
C LEU A 583 -27.11 -44.51 -26.82
N LEU A 584 -26.43 -44.33 -27.95
CA LEU A 584 -27.07 -44.38 -29.27
C LEU A 584 -27.63 -45.77 -29.57
N CYS A 585 -26.83 -46.83 -29.37
CA CYS A 585 -27.24 -48.21 -29.63
C CYS A 585 -28.39 -48.69 -28.73
N ALA A 586 -28.65 -48.03 -27.60
CA ALA A 586 -29.84 -48.32 -26.79
C ALA A 586 -31.15 -47.88 -27.51
N LEU A 587 -31.07 -46.94 -28.46
CA LEU A 587 -32.24 -46.38 -29.14
C LEU A 587 -32.76 -47.34 -30.22
N PRO A 588 -34.08 -47.64 -30.24
CA PRO A 588 -34.68 -48.54 -31.24
C PRO A 588 -34.78 -47.92 -32.64
N SER A 589 -34.81 -46.58 -32.74
CA SER A 589 -34.94 -45.84 -33.99
C SER A 589 -33.60 -45.51 -34.67
N LEU A 590 -32.47 -45.93 -34.10
CA LEU A 590 -31.14 -45.71 -34.67
C LEU A 590 -30.95 -46.52 -35.96
N ASP A 591 -30.47 -45.86 -37.01
CA ASP A 591 -30.04 -46.53 -38.24
C ASP A 591 -28.58 -47.00 -38.12
N LEU A 592 -28.39 -48.32 -38.10
CA LEU A 592 -27.08 -48.98 -38.00
C LEU A 592 -26.38 -49.15 -39.35
N PHE A 593 -27.10 -49.03 -40.47
CA PHE A 593 -26.61 -49.32 -41.81
C PHE A 593 -26.25 -48.06 -42.59
N VAL A 594 -26.15 -46.93 -41.90
CA VAL A 594 -25.78 -45.63 -42.48
C VAL A 594 -24.33 -45.63 -42.98
N CYS A 595 -24.13 -45.04 -44.16
CA CYS A 595 -22.82 -44.91 -44.80
C CYS A 595 -22.45 -43.45 -45.00
N SER A 596 -21.17 -43.12 -44.81
CA SER A 596 -20.65 -41.80 -45.18
C SER A 596 -20.66 -41.59 -46.70
N LYS A 597 -20.38 -40.36 -47.17
CA LYS A 597 -20.19 -40.10 -48.61
C LYS A 597 -19.04 -40.89 -49.25
N THR A 598 -18.10 -41.38 -48.45
CA THR A 598 -17.02 -42.29 -48.92
C THR A 598 -17.42 -43.76 -48.84
N ASN A 599 -18.71 -44.06 -48.63
CA ASN A 599 -19.28 -45.39 -48.45
C ASN A 599 -18.74 -46.18 -47.24
N ALA A 600 -18.18 -45.49 -46.25
CA ALA A 600 -17.66 -46.14 -45.05
C ALA A 600 -18.78 -46.42 -44.04
N HIS A 601 -18.90 -47.68 -43.63
CA HIS A 601 -19.88 -48.13 -42.64
C HIS A 601 -19.37 -47.93 -41.20
N ALA A 602 -20.28 -47.90 -40.21
CA ALA A 602 -19.91 -47.77 -38.79
C ALA A 602 -18.91 -48.83 -38.31
N LEU A 603 -19.04 -50.08 -38.78
CA LEU A 603 -18.11 -51.17 -38.46
C LEU A 603 -16.74 -50.99 -39.09
N GLU A 604 -16.68 -50.48 -40.33
CA GLU A 604 -15.40 -50.21 -41.01
C GLU A 604 -14.66 -49.07 -40.31
N ILE A 605 -15.37 -48.00 -39.93
CA ILE A 605 -14.79 -46.92 -39.13
C ILE A 605 -14.32 -47.46 -37.78
N ALA A 606 -15.12 -48.28 -37.10
CA ALA A 606 -14.74 -48.90 -35.84
C ALA A 606 -13.50 -49.81 -35.95
N ALA A 607 -13.31 -50.50 -37.08
CA ALA A 607 -12.12 -51.33 -37.35
C ALA A 607 -10.84 -50.50 -37.52
N THR A 608 -10.97 -49.25 -37.98
CA THR A 608 -9.82 -48.33 -38.08
C THR A 608 -9.41 -47.72 -36.75
N VAL A 609 -10.26 -47.82 -35.73
CA VAL A 609 -10.02 -47.27 -34.39
C VAL A 609 -9.45 -48.38 -33.51
N ASP A 610 -8.29 -48.14 -32.89
CA ASP A 610 -7.59 -49.10 -32.01
C ASP A 610 -8.27 -49.20 -30.62
N ASN A 611 -9.58 -49.45 -30.59
CA ASN A 611 -10.34 -49.70 -29.37
C ASN A 611 -11.34 -50.87 -29.54
N PRO A 612 -11.10 -52.01 -28.87
CA PRO A 612 -12.00 -53.17 -28.83
C PRO A 612 -13.48 -52.86 -28.64
N GLN A 613 -13.74 -51.91 -27.75
CA GLN A 613 -15.06 -51.71 -27.17
C GLN A 613 -16.01 -51.03 -28.15
N VAL A 614 -15.48 -50.26 -29.09
CA VAL A 614 -16.23 -49.58 -30.16
C VAL A 614 -16.90 -50.64 -31.04
N ALA A 615 -16.10 -51.57 -31.57
CA ALA A 615 -16.59 -52.68 -32.39
C ALA A 615 -17.52 -53.61 -31.59
N ALA A 616 -17.12 -53.99 -30.37
CA ALA A 616 -17.92 -54.87 -29.52
C ALA A 616 -19.33 -54.31 -29.22
N THR A 617 -19.45 -53.00 -29.00
CA THR A 617 -20.75 -52.34 -28.73
C THR A 617 -21.67 -52.39 -29.95
N LEU A 618 -21.13 -52.14 -31.15
CA LEU A 618 -21.89 -52.25 -32.41
C LEU A 618 -22.33 -53.70 -32.66
N PHE A 619 -21.43 -54.68 -32.48
CA PHE A 619 -21.75 -56.09 -32.64
C PHE A 619 -22.83 -56.57 -31.68
N HIS A 620 -22.75 -56.19 -30.41
CA HIS A 620 -23.76 -56.53 -29.42
C HIS A 620 -25.15 -56.00 -29.84
N ARG A 621 -25.23 -54.78 -30.37
CA ARG A 621 -26.50 -54.22 -30.86
C ARG A 621 -27.02 -54.93 -32.11
N LEU A 622 -26.17 -55.22 -33.09
CA LEU A 622 -26.54 -55.98 -34.29
C LEU A 622 -27.04 -57.39 -33.94
N PHE A 623 -26.35 -58.07 -33.01
CA PHE A 623 -26.74 -59.40 -32.55
C PHE A 623 -28.09 -59.39 -31.81
N THR A 624 -28.31 -58.41 -30.93
CA THR A 624 -29.57 -58.28 -30.19
C THR A 624 -30.76 -57.88 -31.07
N MET A 625 -30.56 -57.11 -32.16
CA MET A 625 -31.61 -56.87 -33.16
C MET A 625 -32.00 -58.12 -33.94
N HIS A 626 -31.07 -59.06 -34.13
CA HIS A 626 -31.25 -60.25 -34.98
C HIS A 626 -31.51 -61.54 -34.20
N MET A 627 -31.73 -61.49 -32.88
CA MET A 627 -32.16 -62.65 -32.07
C MET A 627 -33.49 -63.29 -32.54
N HIS A 628 -34.19 -62.70 -33.53
CA HIS A 628 -35.40 -63.25 -34.14
C HIS A 628 -35.30 -63.57 -35.65
N LEU A 629 -34.16 -63.34 -36.32
CA LEU A 629 -33.96 -63.63 -37.76
C LEU A 629 -32.51 -64.07 -38.04
N ALA A 630 -32.30 -65.04 -38.94
CA ALA A 630 -30.97 -65.52 -39.31
C ALA A 630 -30.06 -64.35 -39.76
N LEU A 631 -28.86 -64.24 -39.15
CA LEU A 631 -27.86 -63.24 -39.52
C LEU A 631 -27.64 -63.27 -41.05
N PRO A 632 -27.70 -62.13 -41.76
CA PRO A 632 -27.37 -62.06 -43.17
C PRO A 632 -25.95 -62.60 -43.40
N ARG A 633 -25.78 -63.48 -44.39
CA ARG A 633 -24.52 -64.19 -44.70
C ARG A 633 -23.34 -63.23 -44.90
N GLU A 634 -23.62 -62.05 -45.46
CA GLU A 634 -22.68 -60.95 -45.68
C GLU A 634 -22.11 -60.38 -44.37
N LEU A 635 -22.91 -60.36 -43.30
CA LEU A 635 -22.51 -59.86 -41.97
C LEU A 635 -21.55 -60.85 -41.28
N ALA A 636 -21.79 -62.15 -41.44
CA ALA A 636 -20.90 -63.21 -40.96
C ALA A 636 -19.56 -63.27 -41.73
N GLU A 637 -19.58 -62.99 -43.04
CA GLU A 637 -18.37 -62.92 -43.87
C GLU A 637 -17.53 -61.66 -43.57
N MET A 638 -18.17 -60.52 -43.30
CA MET A 638 -17.50 -59.27 -42.89
C MET A 638 -16.84 -59.41 -41.51
N MET A 639 -17.50 -60.12 -40.57
CA MET A 639 -16.94 -60.46 -39.26
C MET A 639 -15.66 -61.30 -39.35
N ALA A 640 -15.61 -62.26 -40.28
CA ALA A 640 -14.47 -63.15 -40.47
C ALA A 640 -13.28 -62.50 -41.19
N THR A 641 -13.52 -61.42 -41.97
CA THR A 641 -12.48 -60.77 -42.78
C THR A 641 -11.78 -59.60 -42.09
N PHE A 642 -12.49 -58.80 -41.28
CA PHE A 642 -11.90 -57.60 -40.67
C PHE A 642 -11.32 -57.82 -39.27
N TYR A 643 -11.84 -58.76 -38.50
CA TYR A 643 -11.39 -59.06 -37.15
C TYR A 643 -10.91 -60.51 -37.13
N GLY A 644 -9.62 -60.72 -37.37
CA GLY A 644 -8.99 -62.04 -37.18
C GLY A 644 -9.20 -62.58 -35.74
N PRO A 645 -8.58 -63.71 -35.37
CA PRO A 645 -8.93 -64.52 -34.17
C PRO A 645 -8.68 -63.88 -32.78
N ARG A 646 -8.56 -62.55 -32.68
CA ARG A 646 -8.39 -61.78 -31.45
C ARG A 646 -9.69 -61.22 -30.85
N TYR A 647 -10.86 -61.46 -31.46
CA TYR A 647 -12.18 -61.11 -30.90
C TYR A 647 -13.13 -62.30 -30.85
#